data_AF-A0A8J2WSH3-F1
#
_entry.id   AF-A0A8J2WSH3-F1
#
_cell.length_a   1.000
_cell.length_b   1.000
_cell.length_c   1.000
_cell.angle_alpha   90.00
_cell.angle_beta   90.00
_cell.angle_gamma   90.00
#
_symmetry.space_group_name_H-M   'P 1'
#
loop_
_entity.id
_entity.type
_entity.pdbx_description
1 polymer ?
#
loop_
_entity_poly.entity_id
_entity_poly.type
_entity_poly.pdbx_seq_one_letter_code
_entity_poly.pdbx_strand_id
1 'polypeptide(L)'
;METPPEAVEMAVEPTGPPAPAPAPEVVRTSFVIPDLAAFANGLQALSRPQRVKRLLFVADRSINVDQAKRAAELALFEATPGGDASSIRAAAQKVQDLGGNGDSTQADAADTQSRDKLRKAEADLARARTARDKSATKTAYANVAACHVERGDLAPAVKAFSRARDHCQAGSSDQVEACVMVAVTAAAHGAWSNVASYCAKAEHALDAPGVARNNNTIHRRRLKTCKLASHLDGKRYAEAAREAVAVASGLVDEDDEATPGFDFVPSQDVAAQAALLAVSSFDRSQLKSLCVDDAAYKTTLAQRGSVAAKDVVEVCYAGDYAKALSFIAALGDELALDPVLAPHASALKEKAVDRLIAQYCKPYKTVDLARMASAFSLEQDALEDRVARLVGSGQLGDLRVDLVDHALRSSTSSKRDAALRDVLERGNSYLSEVRGLLLRTSCVEHDLVARGRATGPADRGGLRGLDRWAGGAPLAAASRRARGGDARQRMMLDDYGEVDAAATTPRGFSDGIIAADDDDDDDDEVLDAPYNSAQLAQMAEDEATRDEAEEEALDAAAPAEGGEPTAAKKKKKKKKKKKPAATEEGAADANDDAAEDDADDAAEANDDGEPTAAKKKKKKRSKKKKPTGTGSKEPLSRLLGGFTDSYVRYGQTEPPTIPVSKLFKADAFPVGEIQDYEGGNAKRVTDAEKRSADRMQEGLWNKVRHASEVHRQVRRYAQSFIKPGLSLTEMCEKIEQKNRDLVEESGLQAGIGFPTGCSINHIAAHFTPNTGDTTIIQQGDVMSVDFGTQIEGRIIDCAWTVAFDPKYDKLLEAVKEATNTGIKTAGIDVRLCDVGEAVEEVMESYEVELDGKVFPVKCVRNLNGHSMGPYQIHAGKSVPIVKGGDATRMEEGEFYAIETFGSTGRGHVVEDLECSHYMKNFHAPHVPLRMPRAKKLLSHINKTFGTLAFCRRWLERPDGGSAAVHGAQGAAQEKYLGALKNLCDVGIVQPYPPLCDIKGSYVAQYEHTVLMRPTCKEVVSRGDDF
;
A
#
# COMPACT_ATOMS: atom_id res chain seq x y z
N MET A 1 -55.92 -39.78 -22.28
CA MET A 1 -54.66 -40.49 -21.98
C MET A 1 -53.63 -39.91 -22.93
N GLU A 2 -52.64 -39.18 -22.41
CA GLU A 2 -51.45 -38.79 -23.15
C GLU A 2 -50.36 -38.49 -22.12
N THR A 3 -49.15 -38.96 -22.37
CA THR A 3 -48.05 -38.97 -21.40
C THR A 3 -47.16 -37.74 -21.56
N PRO A 4 -46.65 -37.15 -20.46
CA PRO A 4 -45.60 -36.14 -20.56
C PRO A 4 -44.32 -36.75 -21.17
N PRO A 5 -43.54 -35.99 -21.95
CA PRO A 5 -42.28 -36.47 -22.53
C PRO A 5 -41.20 -36.67 -21.48
N GLU A 6 -40.23 -37.53 -21.81
CA GLU A 6 -39.24 -38.08 -20.87
C GLU A 6 -38.18 -37.06 -20.43
N ALA A 7 -37.72 -37.18 -19.18
CA ALA A 7 -36.58 -36.43 -18.68
C ALA A 7 -35.27 -37.06 -19.17
N VAL A 8 -34.49 -36.32 -19.96
CA VAL A 8 -33.15 -36.76 -20.39
C VAL A 8 -32.14 -36.47 -19.27
N GLU A 9 -31.76 -37.49 -18.51
CA GLU A 9 -30.59 -37.43 -17.64
C GLU A 9 -29.31 -37.33 -18.49
N MET A 10 -28.86 -36.09 -18.74
CA MET A 10 -27.47 -35.88 -19.17
C MET A 10 -26.55 -36.12 -17.97
N ALA A 11 -25.91 -37.29 -17.95
CA ALA A 11 -24.90 -37.63 -16.97
C ALA A 11 -23.76 -36.58 -17.00
N VAL A 12 -23.62 -35.84 -15.90
CA VAL A 12 -22.51 -34.89 -15.72
C VAL A 12 -21.25 -35.70 -15.42
N GLU A 13 -20.31 -35.75 -16.37
CA GLU A 13 -18.97 -36.27 -16.09
C GLU A 13 -18.34 -35.45 -14.94
N PRO A 14 -17.64 -36.09 -13.99
CA PRO A 14 -17.08 -35.40 -12.84
C PRO A 14 -15.99 -34.42 -13.29
N THR A 15 -16.32 -33.12 -13.29
CA THR A 15 -15.35 -32.05 -13.54
C THR A 15 -14.20 -32.19 -12.56
N GLY A 16 -12.97 -32.32 -13.09
CA GLY A 16 -11.77 -32.51 -12.30
C GLY A 16 -11.50 -31.36 -11.31
N PRO A 17 -10.55 -31.55 -10.38
CA PRO A 17 -10.18 -30.51 -9.42
C PRO A 17 -9.79 -29.20 -10.14
N PRO A 18 -10.10 -28.03 -9.55
CA PRO A 18 -9.84 -26.75 -10.19
C PRO A 18 -8.37 -26.60 -10.56
N ALA A 19 -8.11 -26.04 -11.75
CA ALA A 19 -6.76 -25.79 -12.22
C ALA A 19 -6.00 -24.91 -11.20
N PRO A 20 -4.73 -25.21 -10.89
CA PRO A 20 -3.95 -24.42 -9.95
C PRO A 20 -3.81 -22.98 -10.46
N ALA A 21 -3.75 -22.02 -9.53
CA ALA A 21 -3.57 -20.61 -9.85
C ALA A 21 -2.32 -20.40 -10.75
N PRO A 22 -2.36 -19.43 -11.69
CA PRO A 22 -1.21 -19.13 -12.53
C PRO A 22 0.00 -18.78 -11.64
N ALA A 23 1.12 -19.45 -11.89
CA ALA A 23 2.34 -19.25 -11.12
C ALA A 23 2.82 -17.78 -11.23
N PRO A 24 3.42 -17.21 -10.17
CA PRO A 24 3.96 -15.85 -10.20
C PRO A 24 5.01 -15.74 -11.32
N GLU A 25 5.03 -14.58 -11.99
CA GLU A 25 5.85 -14.40 -13.20
C GLU A 25 7.33 -14.69 -12.92
N VAL A 26 7.81 -15.78 -13.51
CA VAL A 26 9.16 -16.30 -13.26
C VAL A 26 10.15 -15.43 -14.03
N VAL A 27 10.69 -14.40 -13.39
CA VAL A 27 11.82 -13.61 -13.92
C VAL A 27 12.95 -14.57 -14.29
N ARG A 28 13.19 -14.74 -15.60
CA ARG A 28 14.23 -15.61 -16.15
C ARG A 28 15.49 -14.80 -16.48
N THR A 29 16.63 -15.46 -16.42
CA THR A 29 17.95 -14.88 -16.72
C THR A 29 18.60 -15.55 -17.92
N SER A 30 19.33 -14.77 -18.70
CA SER A 30 20.19 -15.23 -19.80
C SER A 30 21.56 -15.72 -19.32
N PHE A 31 21.87 -15.61 -18.02
CA PHE A 31 23.14 -16.04 -17.44
C PHE A 31 23.39 -17.54 -17.64
N VAL A 32 24.57 -17.86 -18.17
CA VAL A 32 25.04 -19.23 -18.39
C VAL A 32 26.12 -19.56 -17.37
N ILE A 33 25.89 -20.60 -16.57
CA ILE A 33 26.85 -21.16 -15.61
C ILE A 33 27.99 -21.81 -16.43
N PRO A 34 29.26 -21.31 -16.34
CA PRO A 34 30.32 -21.74 -17.26
C PRO A 34 30.67 -23.23 -17.19
N ASP A 35 30.62 -23.82 -15.99
CA ASP A 35 30.66 -25.27 -15.79
C ASP A 35 29.56 -25.70 -14.81
N LEU A 36 28.44 -26.17 -15.37
CA LEU A 36 27.30 -26.66 -14.63
C LEU A 36 27.60 -27.95 -13.83
N ALA A 37 28.59 -28.76 -14.26
CA ALA A 37 28.96 -29.98 -13.57
C ALA A 37 29.85 -29.67 -12.35
N ALA A 38 30.82 -28.76 -12.48
CA ALA A 38 31.57 -28.23 -11.35
C ALA A 38 30.65 -27.52 -10.34
N PHE A 39 29.71 -26.68 -10.83
CA PHE A 39 28.69 -26.04 -9.99
C PHE A 39 27.87 -27.05 -9.19
N ALA A 40 27.38 -28.13 -9.83
CA ALA A 40 26.61 -29.18 -9.17
C ALA A 40 27.46 -29.97 -8.13
N ASN A 41 28.73 -30.22 -8.42
CA ASN A 41 29.67 -30.82 -7.46
C ASN A 41 29.91 -29.91 -6.25
N GLY A 42 29.93 -28.59 -6.42
CA GLY A 42 30.00 -27.61 -5.33
C GLY A 42 28.76 -27.59 -4.41
N LEU A 43 27.64 -28.19 -4.82
CA LEU A 43 26.42 -28.27 -3.99
C LEU A 43 26.45 -29.39 -2.95
N GLN A 44 27.44 -30.29 -2.92
CA GLN A 44 27.44 -31.49 -2.06
C GLN A 44 27.36 -31.20 -0.54
N ALA A 45 27.67 -29.98 -0.10
CA ALA A 45 27.46 -29.52 1.27
C ALA A 45 25.97 -29.43 1.68
N LEU A 46 25.06 -29.20 0.72
CA LEU A 46 23.61 -29.13 0.91
C LEU A 46 22.99 -30.54 0.94
N SER A 47 21.88 -30.72 1.67
CA SER A 47 21.11 -31.99 1.64
C SER A 47 20.63 -32.32 0.23
N ARG A 48 20.41 -33.60 -0.08
CA ARG A 48 19.97 -34.04 -1.42
C ARG A 48 18.72 -33.28 -1.92
N PRO A 49 17.62 -33.12 -1.14
CA PRO A 49 16.49 -32.33 -1.62
C PRO A 49 16.79 -30.83 -1.79
N GLN A 50 17.70 -30.24 -0.99
CA GLN A 50 18.17 -28.86 -1.26
C GLN A 50 18.95 -28.78 -2.59
N ARG A 51 19.78 -29.77 -2.92
CA ARG A 51 20.50 -29.83 -4.21
C ARG A 51 19.54 -29.96 -5.40
N VAL A 52 18.60 -30.89 -5.32
CA VAL A 52 17.57 -31.08 -6.36
C VAL A 52 16.76 -29.78 -6.52
N LYS A 53 16.32 -29.16 -5.42
CA LYS A 53 15.62 -27.86 -5.44
C LYS A 53 16.47 -26.73 -6.05
N ARG A 54 17.78 -26.67 -5.75
CA ARG A 54 18.73 -25.70 -6.35
C ARG A 54 18.85 -25.89 -7.86
N LEU A 55 18.96 -27.14 -8.33
CA LEU A 55 19.12 -27.48 -9.75
C LEU A 55 17.81 -27.29 -10.54
N LEU A 56 16.65 -27.65 -9.97
CA LEU A 56 15.34 -27.37 -10.59
C LEU A 56 15.08 -25.86 -10.67
N PHE A 57 15.43 -25.09 -9.64
CA PHE A 57 15.33 -23.62 -9.69
C PHE A 57 16.18 -23.02 -10.81
N VAL A 58 17.39 -23.53 -11.06
CA VAL A 58 18.20 -23.17 -12.22
C VAL A 58 17.48 -23.54 -13.54
N ALA A 59 16.86 -24.73 -13.62
CA ALA A 59 16.12 -25.17 -14.80
C ALA A 59 14.81 -24.38 -15.07
N ASP A 60 14.20 -23.77 -14.04
CA ASP A 60 13.03 -22.89 -14.19
C ASP A 60 13.39 -21.45 -14.59
N ARG A 61 14.54 -20.96 -14.10
CA ARG A 61 15.03 -19.57 -14.27
C ARG A 61 15.90 -19.36 -15.50
N SER A 62 16.50 -20.40 -16.07
CA SER A 62 17.36 -20.27 -17.25
C SER A 62 16.56 -20.01 -18.52
N ILE A 63 16.94 -18.99 -19.30
CA ILE A 63 16.44 -18.80 -20.69
C ILE A 63 17.13 -19.80 -21.64
N ASN A 64 18.37 -20.17 -21.35
CA ASN A 64 19.13 -21.15 -22.14
C ASN A 64 18.57 -22.56 -21.92
N VAL A 65 18.03 -23.17 -22.98
CA VAL A 65 17.36 -24.48 -22.95
C VAL A 65 18.33 -25.62 -22.67
N ASP A 66 19.56 -25.59 -23.19
CA ASP A 66 20.57 -26.63 -22.96
C ASP A 66 21.04 -26.63 -21.50
N GLN A 67 21.23 -25.44 -20.91
CA GLN A 67 21.48 -25.30 -19.48
C GLN A 67 20.29 -25.81 -18.65
N ALA A 68 19.06 -25.40 -18.99
CA ALA A 68 17.88 -25.82 -18.27
C ALA A 68 17.70 -27.34 -18.28
N LYS A 69 17.88 -27.96 -19.45
CA LYS A 69 17.78 -29.41 -19.64
C LYS A 69 18.87 -30.14 -18.85
N ARG A 70 20.12 -29.73 -18.99
CA ARG A 70 21.26 -30.37 -18.30
C ARG A 70 21.18 -30.19 -16.77
N ALA A 71 20.61 -29.08 -16.29
CA ALA A 71 20.31 -28.88 -14.87
C ALA A 71 19.20 -29.81 -14.36
N ALA A 72 18.14 -30.02 -15.15
CA ALA A 72 17.09 -30.98 -14.82
C ALA A 72 17.58 -32.45 -14.86
N GLU A 73 18.46 -32.80 -15.81
CA GLU A 73 19.10 -34.13 -15.89
C GLU A 73 20.00 -34.39 -14.66
N LEU A 74 20.78 -33.39 -14.23
CA LEU A 74 21.56 -33.45 -12.98
C LEU A 74 20.65 -33.52 -11.73
N ALA A 75 19.51 -32.82 -11.74
CA ALA A 75 18.52 -32.87 -10.66
C ALA A 75 17.91 -34.28 -10.52
N LEU A 76 17.61 -34.94 -11.64
CA LEU A 76 17.10 -36.32 -11.65
C LEU A 76 18.16 -37.33 -11.16
N PHE A 77 19.41 -37.15 -11.56
CA PHE A 77 20.54 -37.94 -11.08
C PHE A 77 20.75 -37.82 -9.56
N GLU A 78 20.69 -36.61 -9.00
CA GLU A 78 20.80 -36.37 -7.56
C GLU A 78 19.58 -36.85 -6.75
N ALA A 79 18.38 -36.79 -7.33
CA ALA A 79 17.15 -37.25 -6.68
C ALA A 79 17.09 -38.79 -6.54
N THR A 80 17.59 -39.52 -7.55
CA THR A 80 17.39 -40.97 -7.67
C THR A 80 17.97 -41.78 -6.49
N PRO A 81 19.19 -41.52 -5.98
CA PRO A 81 19.72 -42.17 -4.76
C PRO A 81 19.08 -41.65 -3.45
N GLY A 82 18.26 -40.60 -3.49
CA GLY A 82 17.76 -39.87 -2.32
C GLY A 82 16.61 -40.55 -1.58
N GLY A 83 15.69 -41.19 -2.30
CA GLY A 83 14.48 -41.79 -1.70
C GLY A 83 13.27 -40.86 -1.60
N ASP A 84 13.36 -39.64 -2.14
CA ASP A 84 12.25 -38.70 -2.30
C ASP A 84 11.61 -38.86 -3.69
N ALA A 85 10.50 -39.59 -3.75
CA ALA A 85 9.73 -39.79 -4.98
C ALA A 85 9.09 -38.51 -5.53
N SER A 86 8.89 -37.47 -4.71
CA SER A 86 8.35 -36.18 -5.19
C SER A 86 9.41 -35.43 -6.01
N SER A 87 10.64 -35.35 -5.49
CA SER A 87 11.81 -34.81 -6.22
C SER A 87 12.12 -35.60 -7.50
N ILE A 88 12.10 -36.94 -7.45
CA ILE A 88 12.36 -37.79 -8.64
C ILE A 88 11.33 -37.51 -9.73
N ARG A 89 10.02 -37.53 -9.40
CA ARG A 89 8.95 -37.27 -10.38
C ARG A 89 9.00 -35.83 -10.93
N ALA A 90 9.26 -34.83 -10.08
CA ALA A 90 9.38 -33.44 -10.51
C ALA A 90 10.56 -33.23 -11.47
N ALA A 91 11.72 -33.82 -11.17
CA ALA A 91 12.88 -33.75 -12.05
C ALA A 91 12.67 -34.53 -13.36
N ALA A 92 12.09 -35.72 -13.31
CA ALA A 92 11.76 -36.50 -14.50
C ALA A 92 10.77 -35.76 -15.42
N GLN A 93 9.71 -35.16 -14.87
CA GLN A 93 8.78 -34.32 -15.63
C GLN A 93 9.52 -33.13 -16.27
N LYS A 94 10.35 -32.41 -15.50
CA LYS A 94 11.10 -31.26 -16.01
C LYS A 94 12.06 -31.64 -17.15
N VAL A 95 12.67 -32.83 -17.10
CA VAL A 95 13.48 -33.38 -18.19
C VAL A 95 12.62 -33.68 -19.43
N GLN A 96 11.41 -34.26 -19.26
CA GLN A 96 10.48 -34.50 -20.38
C GLN A 96 10.00 -33.19 -21.04
N ASP A 97 9.61 -32.19 -20.23
CA ASP A 97 9.15 -30.87 -20.69
C ASP A 97 10.20 -30.15 -21.55
N LEU A 98 11.48 -30.44 -21.31
CA LEU A 98 12.63 -29.89 -22.03
C LEU A 98 13.17 -30.82 -23.13
N GLY A 99 12.42 -31.87 -23.51
CA GLY A 99 12.79 -32.79 -24.59
C GLY A 99 13.97 -33.70 -24.26
N GLY A 100 14.11 -34.11 -23.01
CA GLY A 100 15.03 -35.15 -22.53
C GLY A 100 14.33 -36.45 -22.15
N ASN A 101 15.10 -37.48 -21.81
CA ASN A 101 14.58 -38.78 -21.38
C ASN A 101 14.38 -38.82 -19.84
N GLY A 102 13.28 -38.27 -19.36
CA GLY A 102 12.95 -38.26 -17.92
C GLY A 102 12.29 -39.56 -17.46
N ASP A 103 13.10 -40.57 -17.12
CA ASP A 103 12.60 -41.79 -16.46
C ASP A 103 12.19 -41.50 -15.00
N SER A 104 11.02 -42.00 -14.60
CA SER A 104 10.48 -41.90 -13.24
C SER A 104 10.12 -43.26 -12.62
N THR A 105 10.34 -44.37 -13.32
CA THR A 105 9.96 -45.73 -12.90
C THR A 105 10.57 -46.15 -11.56
N GLN A 106 11.74 -45.59 -11.21
CA GLN A 106 12.44 -45.87 -9.97
C GLN A 106 11.85 -45.15 -8.74
N ALA A 107 10.97 -44.16 -8.92
CA ALA A 107 10.43 -43.33 -7.83
C ALA A 107 9.68 -44.14 -6.77
N ASP A 108 8.85 -45.11 -7.18
CA ASP A 108 8.00 -45.87 -6.26
C ASP A 108 8.80 -46.91 -5.45
N ALA A 109 9.84 -47.48 -6.06
CA ALA A 109 10.84 -48.29 -5.36
C ALA A 109 11.64 -47.44 -4.35
N ALA A 110 11.96 -46.19 -4.70
CA ALA A 110 12.69 -45.26 -3.84
C ALA A 110 11.87 -44.79 -2.62
N ASP A 111 10.57 -44.48 -2.77
CA ASP A 111 9.68 -44.20 -1.62
C ASP A 111 9.51 -45.43 -0.72
N THR A 112 9.35 -46.62 -1.31
CA THR A 112 9.25 -47.88 -0.55
C THR A 112 10.51 -48.08 0.31
N GLN A 113 11.70 -47.94 -0.28
CA GLN A 113 12.97 -48.07 0.44
C GLN A 113 13.14 -46.98 1.52
N SER A 114 12.77 -45.72 1.25
CA SER A 114 12.93 -44.63 2.22
C SER A 114 11.94 -44.72 3.38
N ARG A 115 10.73 -45.27 3.15
CA ARG A 115 9.75 -45.57 4.20
C ARG A 115 10.18 -46.72 5.08
N ASP A 116 10.76 -47.79 4.53
CA ASP A 116 11.29 -48.89 5.35
C ASP A 116 12.52 -48.46 6.17
N LYS A 117 13.39 -47.59 5.64
CA LYS A 117 14.45 -46.93 6.42
C LYS A 117 13.87 -46.13 7.60
N LEU A 118 12.90 -45.25 7.34
CA LEU A 118 12.25 -44.42 8.36
C LEU A 118 11.57 -45.28 9.44
N ARG A 119 10.76 -46.27 9.02
CA ARG A 119 10.07 -47.21 9.91
C ARG A 119 11.04 -48.01 10.80
N LYS A 120 12.22 -48.37 10.28
CA LYS A 120 13.29 -48.98 11.07
C LYS A 120 13.83 -48.01 12.12
N ALA A 121 14.14 -46.77 11.74
CA ALA A 121 14.62 -45.73 12.64
C ALA A 121 13.59 -45.38 13.75
N GLU A 122 12.30 -45.32 13.42
CA GLU A 122 11.22 -45.16 14.41
C GLU A 122 11.14 -46.34 15.38
N ALA A 123 11.34 -47.57 14.90
CA ALA A 123 11.38 -48.76 15.76
C ALA A 123 12.62 -48.78 16.66
N ASP A 124 13.77 -48.28 16.19
CA ASP A 124 14.97 -48.09 17.03
C ASP A 124 14.76 -46.97 18.07
N LEU A 125 14.07 -45.88 17.71
CA LEU A 125 13.66 -44.84 18.66
C LEU A 125 12.70 -45.38 19.73
N ALA A 126 11.75 -46.25 19.37
CA ALA A 126 10.87 -46.92 20.33
C ALA A 126 11.66 -47.83 21.30
N ARG A 127 12.66 -48.57 20.80
CA ARG A 127 13.59 -49.37 21.62
C ARG A 127 14.42 -48.51 22.57
N ALA A 128 15.02 -47.42 22.09
CA ALA A 128 15.81 -46.51 22.91
C ALA A 128 14.99 -45.87 24.05
N ARG A 129 13.75 -45.43 23.74
CA ARG A 129 12.85 -44.82 24.72
C ARG A 129 12.34 -45.81 25.78
N THR A 130 12.14 -47.09 25.43
CA THR A 130 11.76 -48.13 26.40
C THR A 130 12.95 -48.57 27.27
N ALA A 131 14.16 -48.62 26.71
CA ALA A 131 15.40 -48.85 27.45
C ALA A 131 15.80 -47.69 28.40
N ARG A 132 15.17 -46.51 28.25
CA ARG A 132 15.42 -45.26 29.01
C ARG A 132 16.83 -44.67 28.89
N ASP A 133 17.65 -45.14 27.94
CA ASP A 133 18.94 -44.51 27.65
C ASP A 133 18.73 -43.18 26.91
N LYS A 134 19.20 -42.09 27.53
CA LYS A 134 19.17 -40.74 26.94
C LYS A 134 20.08 -40.64 25.72
N SER A 135 21.22 -41.34 25.70
CA SER A 135 22.21 -41.28 24.62
C SER A 135 21.66 -41.95 23.35
N ALA A 136 21.21 -43.21 23.45
CA ALA A 136 20.50 -43.88 22.36
C ALA A 136 19.24 -43.12 21.93
N THR A 137 18.48 -42.51 22.86
CA THR A 137 17.28 -41.73 22.50
C THR A 137 17.63 -40.47 21.71
N LYS A 138 18.67 -39.72 22.08
CA LYS A 138 19.23 -38.59 21.32
C LYS A 138 19.57 -39.03 19.89
N THR A 139 20.39 -40.05 19.75
CA THR A 139 20.87 -40.55 18.45
C THR A 139 19.73 -41.09 17.59
N ALA A 140 18.75 -41.79 18.18
CA ALA A 140 17.60 -42.28 17.43
C ALA A 140 16.66 -41.15 16.94
N TYR A 141 16.47 -40.08 17.73
CA TYR A 141 15.76 -38.89 17.25
C TYR A 141 16.50 -38.19 16.10
N ALA A 142 17.84 -38.10 16.16
CA ALA A 142 18.65 -37.54 15.08
C ALA A 142 18.56 -38.40 13.80
N ASN A 143 18.58 -39.73 13.91
CA ASN A 143 18.42 -40.64 12.78
C ASN A 143 17.02 -40.52 12.12
N VAL A 144 15.95 -40.45 12.92
CA VAL A 144 14.59 -40.20 12.40
C VAL A 144 14.51 -38.83 11.71
N ALA A 145 15.14 -37.80 12.28
CA ALA A 145 15.21 -36.48 11.64
C ALA A 145 15.97 -36.52 10.30
N ALA A 146 17.11 -37.21 10.23
CA ALA A 146 17.88 -37.39 9.01
C ALA A 146 17.09 -38.14 7.92
N CYS A 147 16.36 -39.21 8.26
CA CYS A 147 15.49 -39.90 7.29
C CYS A 147 14.35 -39.00 6.76
N HIS A 148 13.82 -38.09 7.58
CA HIS A 148 12.89 -37.07 7.10
C HIS A 148 13.56 -36.02 6.21
N VAL A 149 14.81 -35.60 6.49
CA VAL A 149 15.58 -34.71 5.59
C VAL A 149 15.88 -35.38 4.25
N GLU A 150 16.30 -36.66 4.23
CA GLU A 150 16.52 -37.42 2.97
C GLU A 150 15.27 -37.43 2.08
N ARG A 151 14.08 -37.53 2.71
CA ARG A 151 12.76 -37.59 2.05
C ARG A 151 12.16 -36.23 1.67
N GLY A 152 12.78 -35.11 2.06
CA GLY A 152 12.19 -33.76 1.91
C GLY A 152 11.11 -33.40 2.93
N ASP A 153 10.84 -34.26 3.92
CA ASP A 153 9.85 -34.08 5.00
C ASP A 153 10.34 -33.08 6.08
N LEU A 154 10.61 -31.83 5.69
CA LEU A 154 11.32 -30.85 6.55
C LEU A 154 10.56 -30.48 7.84
N ALA A 155 9.23 -30.41 7.82
CA ALA A 155 8.43 -30.04 8.99
C ALA A 155 8.43 -31.11 10.10
N PRO A 156 8.32 -32.42 9.80
CA PRO A 156 8.71 -33.51 10.70
C PRO A 156 10.16 -33.44 11.17
N ALA A 157 11.13 -33.20 10.28
CA ALA A 157 12.56 -33.15 10.64
C ALA A 157 12.89 -32.07 11.69
N VAL A 158 12.35 -30.85 11.55
CA VAL A 158 12.50 -29.77 12.56
C VAL A 158 12.00 -30.22 13.93
N LYS A 159 10.87 -30.94 13.99
CA LYS A 159 10.32 -31.47 15.25
C LYS A 159 11.21 -32.58 15.84
N ALA A 160 11.73 -33.47 15.00
CA ALA A 160 12.59 -34.57 15.43
C ALA A 160 13.95 -34.08 15.95
N PHE A 161 14.63 -33.14 15.27
CA PHE A 161 15.86 -32.52 15.79
C PHE A 161 15.61 -31.71 17.08
N SER A 162 14.47 -31.01 17.18
CA SER A 162 14.08 -30.31 18.42
C SER A 162 13.92 -31.28 19.60
N ARG A 163 13.40 -32.50 19.37
CA ARG A 163 13.37 -33.57 20.37
C ARG A 163 14.73 -34.21 20.66
N ALA A 164 15.62 -34.34 19.67
CA ALA A 164 16.99 -34.79 19.92
C ALA A 164 17.69 -33.87 20.93
N ARG A 165 17.56 -32.54 20.75
CA ARG A 165 18.09 -31.52 21.67
C ARG A 165 17.55 -31.65 23.10
N ASP A 166 16.28 -32.01 23.28
CA ASP A 166 15.66 -32.21 24.61
C ASP A 166 16.32 -33.36 25.41
N HIS A 167 17.09 -34.24 24.74
CA HIS A 167 17.84 -35.33 25.35
C HIS A 167 19.35 -35.07 25.49
N CYS A 168 19.86 -33.96 24.96
CA CYS A 168 21.26 -33.53 25.15
C CYS A 168 21.51 -32.98 26.56
N GLN A 169 22.76 -33.06 27.03
CA GLN A 169 23.18 -32.38 28.26
C GLN A 169 23.28 -30.85 28.01
N ALA A 170 22.88 -30.05 29.00
CA ALA A 170 22.99 -28.59 28.90
C ALA A 170 24.46 -28.17 28.73
N GLY A 171 24.73 -27.35 27.72
CA GLY A 171 26.08 -26.88 27.39
C GLY A 171 27.01 -27.92 26.76
N SER A 172 26.50 -29.06 26.27
CA SER A 172 27.34 -30.02 25.52
C SER A 172 27.41 -29.69 24.02
N SER A 173 28.46 -30.17 23.35
CA SER A 173 28.61 -30.09 21.89
C SER A 173 27.40 -30.72 21.15
N ASP A 174 26.83 -31.82 21.67
CA ASP A 174 25.58 -32.39 21.15
C ASP A 174 24.40 -31.41 21.16
N GLN A 175 24.32 -30.53 22.17
CA GLN A 175 23.24 -29.56 22.28
C GLN A 175 23.42 -28.40 21.29
N VAL A 176 24.67 -28.02 21.02
CA VAL A 176 25.02 -27.06 19.96
C VAL A 176 24.64 -27.64 18.61
N GLU A 177 25.14 -28.83 18.26
CA GLU A 177 24.86 -29.51 16.99
C GLU A 177 23.34 -29.64 16.77
N ALA A 178 22.59 -30.13 17.76
CA ALA A 178 21.14 -30.26 17.64
C ALA A 178 20.44 -28.90 17.44
N CYS A 179 20.94 -27.79 18.01
CA CYS A 179 20.39 -26.46 17.74
C CYS A 179 20.74 -25.95 16.33
N VAL A 180 21.96 -26.23 15.83
CA VAL A 180 22.38 -25.90 14.46
C VAL A 180 21.55 -26.68 13.44
N MET A 181 21.31 -27.98 13.66
CA MET A 181 20.46 -28.82 12.80
C MET A 181 18.99 -28.35 12.78
N VAL A 182 18.43 -27.91 13.92
CA VAL A 182 17.11 -27.26 13.93
C VAL A 182 17.13 -25.97 13.12
N ALA A 183 18.15 -25.11 13.27
CA ALA A 183 18.23 -23.84 12.56
C ALA A 183 18.34 -24.03 11.03
N VAL A 184 19.23 -24.91 10.56
CA VAL A 184 19.39 -25.24 9.13
C VAL A 184 18.12 -25.84 8.54
N THR A 185 17.51 -26.82 9.21
CA THR A 185 16.28 -27.47 8.72
C THR A 185 15.09 -26.49 8.74
N ALA A 186 15.04 -25.58 9.73
CA ALA A 186 14.03 -24.53 9.78
C ALA A 186 14.21 -23.48 8.67
N ALA A 187 15.45 -23.09 8.34
CA ALA A 187 15.75 -22.20 7.22
C ALA A 187 15.38 -22.86 5.87
N ALA A 188 15.72 -24.14 5.67
CA ALA A 188 15.31 -24.91 4.49
C ALA A 188 13.78 -25.01 4.31
N HIS A 189 13.04 -24.98 5.43
CA HIS A 189 11.57 -25.00 5.45
C HIS A 189 10.92 -23.60 5.30
N GLY A 190 11.63 -22.51 5.59
CA GLY A 190 11.07 -21.15 5.69
C GLY A 190 10.45 -20.82 7.06
N ALA A 191 10.81 -21.55 8.11
CA ALA A 191 10.29 -21.38 9.47
C ALA A 191 11.12 -20.37 10.29
N TRP A 192 11.17 -19.12 9.84
CA TRP A 192 12.10 -18.08 10.32
C TRP A 192 12.02 -17.78 11.84
N SER A 193 10.83 -17.92 12.44
CA SER A 193 10.64 -17.78 13.90
C SER A 193 11.43 -18.82 14.71
N ASN A 194 11.59 -20.03 14.17
CA ASN A 194 12.48 -21.04 14.75
C ASN A 194 13.94 -20.66 14.50
N VAL A 195 14.30 -20.21 13.29
CA VAL A 195 15.69 -19.83 12.95
C VAL A 195 16.24 -18.82 13.94
N ALA A 196 15.56 -17.68 14.14
CA ALA A 196 16.00 -16.64 15.07
C ALA A 196 16.15 -17.19 16.52
N SER A 197 15.20 -18.01 16.97
CA SER A 197 15.19 -18.55 18.34
C SER A 197 16.25 -19.62 18.59
N TYR A 198 16.61 -20.42 17.58
CA TYR A 198 17.60 -21.49 17.70
C TYR A 198 19.03 -21.00 17.39
N CYS A 199 19.21 -20.02 16.51
CA CYS A 199 20.52 -19.37 16.33
C CYS A 199 21.00 -18.70 17.63
N ALA A 200 20.17 -17.88 18.27
CA ALA A 200 20.56 -17.22 19.53
C ALA A 200 20.89 -18.21 20.66
N LYS A 201 20.20 -19.36 20.72
CA LYS A 201 20.49 -20.44 21.69
C LYS A 201 21.79 -21.17 21.38
N ALA A 202 22.08 -21.41 20.10
CA ALA A 202 23.32 -22.06 19.67
C ALA A 202 24.54 -21.15 19.88
N GLU A 203 24.43 -19.85 19.60
CA GLU A 203 25.51 -18.88 19.83
C GLU A 203 25.84 -18.74 21.32
N HIS A 204 24.84 -18.55 22.19
CA HIS A 204 25.03 -18.54 23.65
C HIS A 204 25.65 -19.86 24.17
N ALA A 205 25.40 -20.99 23.52
CA ALA A 205 26.03 -22.27 23.87
C ALA A 205 27.47 -22.39 23.34
N LEU A 206 27.76 -21.86 22.15
CA LEU A 206 29.10 -21.83 21.53
C LEU A 206 30.11 -20.95 22.27
N ASP A 207 29.62 -19.93 22.98
CA ASP A 207 30.43 -18.99 23.76
C ASP A 207 30.60 -19.42 25.24
N ALA A 208 30.01 -20.55 25.64
CA ALA A 208 30.07 -21.06 27.01
C ALA A 208 31.41 -21.79 27.31
N PRO A 209 32.02 -21.58 28.49
CA PRO A 209 33.27 -22.25 28.87
C PRO A 209 33.05 -23.75 29.10
N GLY A 210 33.72 -24.59 28.30
CA GLY A 210 33.70 -26.05 28.43
C GLY A 210 33.30 -26.81 27.16
N VAL A 211 32.77 -26.13 26.14
CA VAL A 211 32.49 -26.77 24.83
C VAL A 211 33.80 -27.05 24.09
N ALA A 212 33.89 -28.23 23.45
CA ALA A 212 35.02 -28.56 22.59
C ALA A 212 35.13 -27.56 21.44
N ARG A 213 36.34 -27.08 21.14
CA ARG A 213 36.56 -26.00 20.15
C ARG A 213 36.44 -26.47 18.70
N ASN A 214 36.70 -27.75 18.45
CA ASN A 214 36.60 -28.36 17.13
C ASN A 214 35.15 -28.25 16.62
N ASN A 215 34.96 -27.95 15.34
CA ASN A 215 33.69 -27.64 14.66
C ASN A 215 33.01 -26.30 15.00
N ASN A 216 33.53 -25.49 15.94
CA ASN A 216 32.92 -24.20 16.31
C ASN A 216 32.81 -23.22 15.11
N THR A 217 33.81 -23.19 14.23
CA THR A 217 33.81 -22.44 12.95
C THR A 217 32.67 -22.86 12.03
N ILE A 218 32.52 -24.17 11.78
CA ILE A 218 31.45 -24.75 10.93
C ILE A 218 30.07 -24.44 11.52
N HIS A 219 29.89 -24.56 12.84
CA HIS A 219 28.63 -24.18 13.48
C HIS A 219 28.32 -22.69 13.31
N ARG A 220 29.29 -21.78 13.58
CA ARG A 220 29.09 -20.34 13.37
C ARG A 220 28.77 -20.02 11.90
N ARG A 221 29.43 -20.63 10.92
CA ARG A 221 29.10 -20.53 9.48
C ARG A 221 27.65 -20.94 9.18
N ARG A 222 27.20 -22.09 9.69
CA ARG A 222 25.81 -22.58 9.52
C ARG A 222 24.78 -21.64 10.16
N LEU A 223 25.07 -21.12 11.36
CA LEU A 223 24.16 -20.21 12.06
C LEU A 223 24.04 -18.84 11.37
N LYS A 224 25.17 -18.25 10.93
CA LYS A 224 25.18 -16.99 10.18
C LYS A 224 24.49 -17.09 8.83
N THR A 225 24.69 -18.18 8.07
CA THR A 225 23.97 -18.40 6.80
C THR A 225 22.46 -18.58 7.00
N CYS A 226 22.01 -19.15 8.13
CA CYS A 226 20.60 -19.17 8.49
C CYS A 226 20.06 -17.78 8.91
N LYS A 227 20.83 -16.99 9.66
CA LYS A 227 20.48 -15.59 9.99
C LYS A 227 20.38 -14.71 8.75
N LEU A 228 21.33 -14.82 7.83
CA LEU A 228 21.34 -14.16 6.51
C LEU A 228 19.99 -14.35 5.81
N ALA A 229 19.53 -15.60 5.67
CA ALA A 229 18.22 -15.92 5.08
C ALA A 229 17.05 -15.26 5.85
N SER A 230 17.05 -15.36 7.19
CA SER A 230 16.02 -14.75 8.03
C SER A 230 16.02 -13.21 7.99
N HIS A 231 17.16 -12.58 7.69
CA HIS A 231 17.25 -11.13 7.50
C HIS A 231 16.79 -10.71 6.09
N LEU A 232 17.05 -11.53 5.07
CA LEU A 232 16.58 -11.29 3.70
C LEU A 232 15.06 -11.35 3.58
N ASP A 233 14.42 -12.37 4.16
CA ASP A 233 12.96 -12.48 4.26
C ASP A 233 12.34 -11.23 4.93
N GLY A 234 12.93 -10.80 6.06
CA GLY A 234 12.56 -9.56 6.74
C GLY A 234 13.01 -8.26 6.05
N LYS A 235 13.58 -8.32 4.84
CA LYS A 235 14.12 -7.18 4.05
C LYS A 235 15.19 -6.34 4.78
N ARG A 236 15.85 -6.92 5.78
CA ARG A 236 16.91 -6.32 6.63
C ARG A 236 18.28 -6.46 5.99
N TYR A 237 18.46 -5.79 4.85
CA TYR A 237 19.63 -5.97 3.97
C TYR A 237 20.97 -5.56 4.60
N ALA A 238 21.00 -4.64 5.56
CA ALA A 238 22.24 -4.21 6.21
C ALA A 238 22.78 -5.26 7.20
N GLU A 239 21.89 -5.92 7.93
CA GLU A 239 22.22 -7.04 8.82
C GLU A 239 22.54 -8.30 8.01
N ALA A 240 21.79 -8.57 6.93
CA ALA A 240 22.12 -9.60 5.96
C ALA A 240 23.56 -9.44 5.40
N ALA A 241 23.95 -8.22 5.01
CA ALA A 241 25.30 -7.93 4.53
C ALA A 241 26.39 -8.22 5.58
N ARG A 242 26.14 -7.87 6.85
CA ARG A 242 27.08 -8.18 7.97
C ARG A 242 27.26 -9.68 8.17
N GLU A 243 26.17 -10.45 8.19
CA GLU A 243 26.26 -11.89 8.35
C GLU A 243 26.90 -12.56 7.13
N ALA A 244 26.60 -12.11 5.90
CA ALA A 244 27.21 -12.66 4.68
C ALA A 244 28.73 -12.40 4.60
N VAL A 245 29.17 -11.15 4.80
CA VAL A 245 30.60 -10.79 4.81
C VAL A 245 31.32 -11.50 5.94
N ALA A 246 30.75 -11.55 7.15
CA ALA A 246 31.35 -12.24 8.29
C ALA A 246 31.21 -13.77 8.25
N VAL A 247 30.62 -14.35 7.19
CA VAL A 247 30.87 -15.75 6.79
C VAL A 247 32.00 -15.81 5.78
N ALA A 248 32.03 -14.95 4.76
CA ALA A 248 33.08 -14.93 3.74
C ALA A 248 34.49 -14.76 4.35
N SER A 249 34.68 -13.87 5.33
CA SER A 249 35.96 -13.73 6.06
C SER A 249 36.32 -14.94 6.94
N GLY A 250 35.37 -15.82 7.23
CA GLY A 250 35.54 -17.00 8.10
C GLY A 250 35.69 -18.33 7.35
N LEU A 251 36.04 -18.30 6.07
CA LEU A 251 36.13 -19.47 5.18
C LEU A 251 37.57 -19.83 4.75
N VAL A 252 38.59 -19.24 5.37
CA VAL A 252 40.01 -19.34 4.95
C VAL A 252 40.72 -20.59 5.49
N ASP A 253 40.21 -21.21 6.55
CA ASP A 253 40.76 -22.47 7.06
C ASP A 253 40.55 -23.60 6.02
N GLU A 254 41.64 -24.24 5.60
CA GLU A 254 41.61 -25.48 4.80
C GLU A 254 41.22 -26.69 5.70
N ASP A 255 41.07 -27.88 5.11
CA ASP A 255 40.53 -29.10 5.75
C ASP A 255 39.03 -29.01 6.17
N ASP A 256 38.21 -28.41 5.29
CA ASP A 256 36.74 -28.35 5.38
C ASP A 256 36.08 -29.74 5.11
N GLU A 257 36.40 -30.78 5.91
CA GLU A 257 35.64 -32.05 6.02
C GLU A 257 34.25 -31.82 6.66
N ALA A 258 33.50 -30.87 6.11
CA ALA A 258 32.14 -30.57 6.51
C ALA A 258 31.26 -31.82 6.31
N THR A 259 30.60 -32.28 7.38
CA THR A 259 29.67 -33.41 7.32
C THR A 259 28.65 -33.18 6.19
N PRO A 260 28.66 -33.98 5.10
CA PRO A 260 27.91 -33.65 3.90
C PRO A 260 26.41 -33.64 4.15
N GLY A 261 25.71 -32.69 3.51
CA GLY A 261 24.25 -32.65 3.51
C GLY A 261 23.58 -31.73 4.55
N PHE A 262 24.31 -30.87 5.27
CA PHE A 262 23.76 -30.05 6.36
C PHE A 262 24.15 -28.55 6.35
N ASP A 263 24.58 -28.01 5.20
CA ASP A 263 24.66 -26.55 5.01
C ASP A 263 23.34 -25.98 4.43
N PHE A 264 23.06 -24.70 4.69
CA PHE A 264 21.90 -23.99 4.13
C PHE A 264 22.23 -23.25 2.81
N VAL A 265 23.38 -22.58 2.75
CA VAL A 265 23.97 -21.96 1.54
C VAL A 265 25.29 -22.65 1.23
N PRO A 266 25.61 -23.02 -0.03
CA PRO A 266 26.90 -23.63 -0.36
C PRO A 266 28.01 -22.57 -0.37
N SER A 267 29.23 -22.97 -0.03
CA SER A 267 30.37 -22.06 0.15
C SER A 267 30.79 -21.26 -1.09
N GLN A 268 30.40 -21.69 -2.29
CA GLN A 268 30.59 -20.95 -3.55
C GLN A 268 29.64 -19.74 -3.67
N ASP A 269 28.36 -19.92 -3.30
CA ASP A 269 27.34 -18.86 -3.44
C ASP A 269 27.61 -17.71 -2.46
N VAL A 270 28.15 -18.01 -1.26
CA VAL A 270 28.44 -17.03 -0.19
C VAL A 270 29.28 -15.85 -0.68
N ALA A 271 30.30 -16.08 -1.51
CA ALA A 271 31.19 -15.02 -1.98
C ALA A 271 30.46 -14.00 -2.88
N ALA A 272 29.62 -14.49 -3.80
CA ALA A 272 28.78 -13.66 -4.65
C ALA A 272 27.67 -12.94 -3.85
N GLN A 273 27.00 -13.66 -2.95
CA GLN A 273 25.97 -13.10 -2.07
C GLN A 273 26.55 -11.96 -1.19
N ALA A 274 27.71 -12.17 -0.57
CA ALA A 274 28.37 -11.18 0.27
C ALA A 274 28.78 -9.93 -0.52
N ALA A 275 29.31 -10.09 -1.74
CA ALA A 275 29.71 -8.96 -2.59
C ALA A 275 28.52 -8.05 -2.95
N LEU A 276 27.39 -8.60 -3.41
CA LEU A 276 26.20 -7.79 -3.76
C LEU A 276 25.55 -7.16 -2.52
N LEU A 277 25.48 -7.89 -1.39
CA LEU A 277 24.91 -7.36 -0.15
C LEU A 277 25.79 -6.27 0.47
N ALA A 278 27.12 -6.41 0.42
CA ALA A 278 28.05 -5.37 0.85
C ALA A 278 27.87 -4.10 0.00
N VAL A 279 27.98 -4.19 -1.33
CA VAL A 279 27.89 -3.02 -2.22
C VAL A 279 26.54 -2.29 -2.11
N SER A 280 25.44 -3.03 -1.94
CA SER A 280 24.09 -2.43 -1.77
C SER A 280 23.84 -1.82 -0.38
N SER A 281 24.59 -2.20 0.66
CA SER A 281 24.23 -1.85 2.05
C SER A 281 25.34 -1.24 2.92
N PHE A 282 26.63 -1.42 2.61
CA PHE A 282 27.76 -0.89 3.38
C PHE A 282 28.26 0.45 2.86
N ASP A 283 28.44 1.44 3.74
CA ASP A 283 29.05 2.72 3.34
C ASP A 283 30.55 2.57 2.97
N ARG A 284 31.15 3.61 2.39
CA ARG A 284 32.54 3.59 1.91
C ARG A 284 33.56 3.21 3.00
N SER A 285 33.30 3.56 4.26
CA SER A 285 34.10 3.18 5.44
C SER A 285 33.90 1.71 5.84
N GLN A 286 32.67 1.21 5.79
CA GLN A 286 32.33 -0.20 6.05
C GLN A 286 32.88 -1.12 4.94
N LEU A 287 32.75 -0.73 3.66
CA LEU A 287 33.38 -1.43 2.53
C LEU A 287 34.90 -1.49 2.68
N LYS A 288 35.53 -0.40 3.12
CA LYS A 288 36.97 -0.38 3.40
C LYS A 288 37.32 -1.39 4.50
N SER A 289 36.77 -1.21 5.69
CA SER A 289 37.15 -1.95 6.90
C SER A 289 36.71 -3.41 6.95
N LEU A 290 35.62 -3.79 6.27
CA LEU A 290 35.06 -5.14 6.32
C LEU A 290 35.30 -5.96 5.04
N CYS A 291 35.77 -5.35 3.94
CA CYS A 291 35.95 -6.05 2.66
C CYS A 291 37.27 -5.72 1.93
N VAL A 292 37.72 -4.46 1.92
CA VAL A 292 38.93 -4.06 1.16
C VAL A 292 40.21 -4.21 1.98
N ASP A 293 40.16 -3.94 3.28
CA ASP A 293 41.27 -4.15 4.23
C ASP A 293 41.31 -5.61 4.74
N ASP A 294 40.19 -6.34 4.64
CA ASP A 294 40.06 -7.72 5.12
C ASP A 294 40.70 -8.72 4.13
N ALA A 295 41.93 -9.15 4.44
CA ALA A 295 42.66 -10.15 3.68
C ALA A 295 41.98 -11.53 3.64
N ALA A 296 41.18 -11.88 4.65
CA ALA A 296 40.47 -13.15 4.70
C ALA A 296 39.23 -13.13 3.77
N TYR A 297 38.47 -12.04 3.80
CA TYR A 297 37.39 -11.79 2.83
C TYR A 297 37.93 -11.84 1.38
N LYS A 298 39.06 -11.17 1.13
CA LYS A 298 39.72 -11.15 -0.18
C LYS A 298 40.18 -12.52 -0.65
N THR A 299 40.77 -13.34 0.23
CA THR A 299 41.17 -14.71 -0.09
C THR A 299 39.97 -15.55 -0.52
N THR A 300 38.88 -15.54 0.26
CA THR A 300 37.63 -16.25 -0.09
C THR A 300 37.05 -15.76 -1.41
N LEU A 301 37.03 -14.45 -1.66
CA LEU A 301 36.50 -13.86 -2.88
C LEU A 301 37.35 -14.24 -4.11
N ALA A 302 38.68 -14.21 -3.99
CA ALA A 302 39.61 -14.59 -5.05
C ALA A 302 39.55 -16.11 -5.38
N GLN A 303 39.39 -16.96 -4.36
CA GLN A 303 39.29 -18.42 -4.53
C GLN A 303 37.91 -18.89 -5.03
N ARG A 304 36.82 -18.40 -4.39
CA ARG A 304 35.46 -18.97 -4.51
C ARG A 304 34.45 -18.05 -5.19
N GLY A 305 34.77 -16.76 -5.37
CA GLY A 305 33.90 -15.80 -6.07
C GLY A 305 33.89 -15.97 -7.59
N SER A 306 32.82 -15.48 -8.24
CA SER A 306 32.72 -15.36 -9.69
C SER A 306 33.57 -14.20 -10.22
N VAL A 307 33.71 -14.09 -11.55
CA VAL A 307 34.46 -12.99 -12.20
C VAL A 307 33.88 -11.62 -11.80
N ALA A 308 32.55 -11.48 -11.74
CA ALA A 308 31.92 -10.23 -11.32
C ALA A 308 32.06 -9.99 -9.80
N ALA A 309 31.97 -11.05 -8.98
CA ALA A 309 32.09 -10.93 -7.52
C ALA A 309 33.48 -10.42 -7.08
N LYS A 310 34.56 -10.84 -7.77
CA LYS A 310 35.94 -10.47 -7.43
C LYS A 310 36.19 -8.96 -7.50
N ASP A 311 35.83 -8.35 -8.61
CA ASP A 311 36.22 -6.97 -8.89
C ASP A 311 35.20 -5.95 -8.35
N VAL A 312 33.90 -6.31 -8.23
CA VAL A 312 32.83 -5.33 -7.94
C VAL A 312 33.06 -4.52 -6.67
N VAL A 313 33.57 -5.13 -5.60
CA VAL A 313 33.76 -4.46 -4.30
C VAL A 313 34.90 -3.43 -4.40
N GLU A 314 36.02 -3.79 -5.00
CA GLU A 314 37.17 -2.89 -5.17
C GLU A 314 36.86 -1.78 -6.17
N VAL A 315 36.12 -2.08 -7.24
CA VAL A 315 35.70 -1.11 -8.27
C VAL A 315 34.69 -0.08 -7.70
N CYS A 316 33.72 -0.52 -6.89
CA CYS A 316 32.81 0.38 -6.17
C CYS A 316 33.53 1.26 -5.15
N TYR A 317 34.55 0.71 -4.47
CA TYR A 317 35.39 1.47 -3.54
C TYR A 317 36.34 2.43 -4.27
N ALA A 318 36.94 2.03 -5.39
CA ALA A 318 37.77 2.91 -6.21
C ALA A 318 36.98 4.10 -6.77
N GLY A 319 35.70 3.89 -7.11
CA GLY A 319 34.84 4.91 -7.71
C GLY A 319 34.90 4.91 -9.24
N ASP A 320 35.08 3.74 -9.86
CA ASP A 320 34.90 3.56 -11.31
C ASP A 320 33.45 3.13 -11.56
N TYR A 321 32.56 4.12 -11.68
CA TYR A 321 31.11 3.92 -11.66
C TYR A 321 30.59 3.15 -12.88
N ALA A 322 31.16 3.37 -14.07
CA ALA A 322 30.80 2.62 -15.28
C ALA A 322 31.14 1.12 -15.16
N LYS A 323 32.32 0.77 -14.64
CA LYS A 323 32.65 -0.65 -14.36
C LYS A 323 31.85 -1.20 -13.18
N ALA A 324 31.58 -0.40 -12.15
CA ALA A 324 30.77 -0.83 -11.01
C ALA A 324 29.38 -1.29 -11.47
N LEU A 325 28.73 -0.52 -12.35
CA LEU A 325 27.40 -0.86 -12.87
C LEU A 325 27.39 -2.15 -13.73
N SER A 326 28.37 -2.35 -14.61
CA SER A 326 28.42 -3.59 -15.41
C SER A 326 28.66 -4.83 -14.54
N PHE A 327 29.50 -4.72 -13.50
CA PHE A 327 29.70 -5.81 -12.53
C PHE A 327 28.47 -6.03 -11.63
N ILE A 328 27.77 -4.99 -11.16
CA ILE A 328 26.52 -5.13 -10.39
C ILE A 328 25.42 -5.78 -11.23
N ALA A 329 25.31 -5.41 -12.51
CA ALA A 329 24.36 -6.01 -13.44
C ALA A 329 24.63 -7.51 -13.60
N ALA A 330 25.86 -7.88 -13.96
CA ALA A 330 26.28 -9.27 -14.18
C ALA A 330 26.15 -10.14 -12.92
N LEU A 331 26.62 -9.65 -11.76
CA LEU A 331 26.54 -10.36 -10.48
C LEU A 331 25.07 -10.59 -10.04
N GLY A 332 24.19 -9.63 -10.30
CA GLY A 332 22.77 -9.79 -10.01
C GLY A 332 22.01 -10.66 -11.04
N ASP A 333 22.55 -10.89 -12.25
CA ASP A 333 22.00 -11.83 -13.23
C ASP A 333 22.47 -13.27 -12.98
N GLU A 334 23.67 -13.43 -12.40
CA GLU A 334 24.15 -14.67 -11.78
C GLU A 334 23.30 -15.03 -10.55
N LEU A 335 23.13 -14.10 -9.61
CA LEU A 335 22.33 -14.29 -8.39
C LEU A 335 20.81 -14.35 -8.65
N ALA A 336 20.34 -14.06 -9.86
CA ALA A 336 18.97 -14.40 -10.28
C ALA A 336 18.72 -15.92 -10.39
N LEU A 337 19.79 -16.74 -10.43
CA LEU A 337 19.72 -18.19 -10.29
C LEU A 337 19.78 -18.67 -8.82
N ASP A 338 19.98 -17.79 -7.83
CA ASP A 338 20.10 -18.16 -6.41
C ASP A 338 18.72 -18.17 -5.71
N PRO A 339 18.24 -19.29 -5.12
CA PRO A 339 16.91 -19.34 -4.48
C PRO A 339 16.72 -18.40 -3.28
N VAL A 340 17.81 -17.93 -2.66
CA VAL A 340 17.80 -17.07 -1.46
C VAL A 340 17.90 -15.59 -1.86
N LEU A 341 18.68 -15.24 -2.90
CA LEU A 341 18.80 -13.85 -3.37
C LEU A 341 17.94 -13.45 -4.58
N ALA A 342 17.52 -14.38 -5.44
CA ALA A 342 16.70 -14.04 -6.62
C ALA A 342 15.40 -13.26 -6.30
N PRO A 343 14.67 -13.50 -5.17
CA PRO A 343 13.53 -12.66 -4.78
C PRO A 343 13.86 -11.21 -4.40
N HIS A 344 15.15 -10.89 -4.25
CA HIS A 344 15.66 -9.59 -3.82
C HIS A 344 16.63 -8.95 -4.83
N ALA A 345 17.11 -9.70 -5.82
CA ALA A 345 18.18 -9.30 -6.73
C ALA A 345 17.91 -7.95 -7.44
N SER A 346 16.67 -7.71 -7.89
CA SER A 346 16.26 -6.42 -8.49
C SER A 346 16.38 -5.26 -7.51
N ALA A 347 15.79 -5.39 -6.31
CA ALA A 347 15.86 -4.36 -5.27
C ALA A 347 17.31 -4.11 -4.78
N LEU A 348 18.16 -5.14 -4.76
CA LEU A 348 19.57 -5.02 -4.40
C LEU A 348 20.41 -4.35 -5.50
N LYS A 349 20.15 -4.64 -6.78
CA LYS A 349 20.73 -3.91 -7.91
C LYS A 349 20.42 -2.41 -7.80
N GLU A 350 19.13 -2.06 -7.72
CA GLU A 350 18.69 -0.65 -7.63
C GLU A 350 19.35 0.07 -6.44
N LYS A 351 19.29 -0.51 -5.24
CA LYS A 351 19.88 0.06 -4.03
C LYS A 351 21.41 0.25 -4.12
N ALA A 352 22.11 -0.62 -4.86
CA ALA A 352 23.53 -0.45 -5.13
C ALA A 352 23.81 0.74 -6.06
N VAL A 353 23.02 0.93 -7.11
CA VAL A 353 23.14 2.10 -8.01
C VAL A 353 22.85 3.40 -7.27
N ASP A 354 21.78 3.44 -6.47
CA ASP A 354 21.41 4.61 -5.65
C ASP A 354 22.53 5.02 -4.69
N ARG A 355 23.19 4.03 -4.07
CA ARG A 355 24.33 4.23 -3.18
C ARG A 355 25.56 4.78 -3.92
N LEU A 356 25.83 4.28 -5.13
CA LEU A 356 26.93 4.77 -5.96
C LEU A 356 26.69 6.22 -6.41
N ILE A 357 25.45 6.58 -6.75
CA ILE A 357 25.03 7.96 -7.04
C ILE A 357 25.28 8.86 -5.83
N ALA A 358 24.83 8.46 -4.63
CA ALA A 358 25.10 9.20 -3.40
C ALA A 358 26.61 9.32 -3.07
N GLN A 359 27.40 8.27 -3.35
CA GLN A 359 28.86 8.32 -3.22
C GLN A 359 29.51 9.32 -4.19
N TYR A 360 29.05 9.35 -5.45
CA TYR A 360 29.56 10.26 -6.47
C TYR A 360 29.25 11.73 -6.14
N CYS A 361 28.06 12.03 -5.63
CA CYS A 361 27.66 13.40 -5.29
C CYS A 361 28.36 13.95 -4.03
N LYS A 362 28.65 13.09 -3.04
CA LYS A 362 29.16 13.51 -1.71
C LYS A 362 30.36 14.49 -1.67
N PRO A 363 31.40 14.40 -2.53
CA PRO A 363 32.51 15.35 -2.52
C PRO A 363 32.21 16.70 -3.22
N TYR A 364 31.08 16.86 -3.89
CA TYR A 364 30.79 18.02 -4.74
C TYR A 364 29.69 18.93 -4.18
N LYS A 365 29.93 20.25 -4.19
CA LYS A 365 28.87 21.26 -3.96
C LYS A 365 27.97 21.47 -5.18
N THR A 366 28.48 21.19 -6.38
CA THR A 366 27.76 21.29 -7.65
C THR A 366 28.16 20.12 -8.54
N VAL A 367 27.19 19.44 -9.16
CA VAL A 367 27.43 18.32 -10.09
C VAL A 367 26.69 18.58 -11.40
N ASP A 368 27.39 18.45 -12.52
CA ASP A 368 26.84 18.48 -13.88
C ASP A 368 26.22 17.11 -14.21
N LEU A 369 24.92 17.07 -14.55
CA LEU A 369 24.17 15.82 -14.73
C LEU A 369 24.54 15.09 -16.03
N ALA A 370 24.94 15.81 -17.09
CA ALA A 370 25.41 15.19 -18.34
C ALA A 370 26.79 14.52 -18.15
N ARG A 371 27.69 15.14 -17.38
CA ARG A 371 28.96 14.51 -16.97
C ARG A 371 28.74 13.32 -16.04
N MET A 372 27.75 13.40 -15.14
CA MET A 372 27.39 12.29 -14.27
C MET A 372 26.79 11.11 -15.05
N ALA A 373 25.88 11.38 -16.00
CA ALA A 373 25.34 10.37 -16.91
C ALA A 373 26.47 9.66 -17.69
N SER A 374 27.42 10.45 -18.22
CA SER A 374 28.63 9.95 -18.88
C SER A 374 29.49 9.07 -17.95
N ALA A 375 29.72 9.49 -16.70
CA ALA A 375 30.53 8.76 -15.73
C ALA A 375 29.90 7.43 -15.26
N PHE A 376 28.57 7.33 -15.28
CA PHE A 376 27.82 6.10 -15.00
C PHE A 376 27.49 5.30 -16.28
N SER A 377 27.76 5.84 -17.48
CA SER A 377 27.30 5.26 -18.75
C SER A 377 25.78 5.01 -18.80
N LEU A 378 25.00 5.95 -18.24
CA LEU A 378 23.54 5.96 -18.25
C LEU A 378 23.01 7.02 -19.22
N GLU A 379 21.77 6.86 -19.66
CA GLU A 379 21.00 7.91 -20.32
C GLU A 379 20.68 9.04 -19.34
N GLN A 380 20.74 10.30 -19.79
CA GLN A 380 20.61 11.47 -18.91
C GLN A 380 19.24 11.50 -18.23
N ASP A 381 18.15 11.40 -19.00
CA ASP A 381 16.77 11.41 -18.50
C ASP A 381 16.55 10.35 -17.40
N ALA A 382 17.06 9.14 -17.61
CA ALA A 382 16.98 8.03 -16.65
C ALA A 382 17.80 8.28 -15.38
N LEU A 383 18.90 9.03 -15.47
CA LEU A 383 19.66 9.50 -14.31
C LEU A 383 18.92 10.65 -13.59
N GLU A 384 18.37 11.63 -14.30
CA GLU A 384 17.67 12.77 -13.70
C GLU A 384 16.46 12.32 -12.88
N ASP A 385 15.63 11.42 -13.43
CA ASP A 385 14.51 10.81 -12.71
C ASP A 385 14.96 10.05 -11.46
N ARG A 386 16.11 9.38 -11.52
CA ARG A 386 16.69 8.62 -10.40
C ARG A 386 17.23 9.55 -9.32
N VAL A 387 17.97 10.58 -9.72
CA VAL A 387 18.50 11.62 -8.84
C VAL A 387 17.37 12.39 -8.16
N ALA A 388 16.28 12.71 -8.86
CA ALA A 388 15.10 13.35 -8.27
C ALA A 388 14.48 12.51 -7.14
N ARG A 389 14.36 11.19 -7.32
CA ARG A 389 13.90 10.27 -6.24
C ARG A 389 14.86 10.24 -5.04
N LEU A 390 16.16 10.40 -5.27
CA LEU A 390 17.18 10.38 -4.21
C LEU A 390 17.32 11.73 -3.47
N VAL A 391 16.99 12.86 -4.12
CA VAL A 391 16.76 14.14 -3.44
C VAL A 391 15.46 14.06 -2.61
N GLY A 392 14.35 13.60 -3.21
CA GLY A 392 13.04 13.52 -2.53
C GLY A 392 13.02 12.59 -1.31
N SER A 393 13.80 11.50 -1.34
CA SER A 393 13.99 10.60 -0.19
C SER A 393 15.12 11.03 0.77
N GLY A 394 15.70 12.22 0.59
CA GLY A 394 16.73 12.79 1.48
C GLY A 394 18.10 12.12 1.41
N GLN A 395 18.30 11.11 0.56
CA GLN A 395 19.56 10.35 0.47
C GLN A 395 20.73 11.19 -0.10
N LEU A 396 20.42 12.27 -0.82
CA LEU A 396 21.38 13.26 -1.32
C LEU A 396 21.50 14.53 -0.44
N GLY A 397 20.89 14.52 0.76
CA GLY A 397 21.04 15.57 1.76
C GLY A 397 20.50 16.95 1.33
N ASP A 398 21.38 17.96 1.34
CA ASP A 398 21.05 19.34 0.99
C ASP A 398 21.08 19.63 -0.52
N LEU A 399 21.49 18.67 -1.35
CA LEU A 399 21.49 18.83 -2.80
C LEU A 399 20.07 19.03 -3.36
N ARG A 400 19.95 19.87 -4.39
CA ARG A 400 18.72 20.16 -5.13
C ARG A 400 18.97 20.06 -6.64
N VAL A 401 17.96 19.62 -7.39
CA VAL A 401 18.02 19.53 -8.85
C VAL A 401 17.71 20.89 -9.46
N ASP A 402 18.66 21.42 -10.20
CA ASP A 402 18.53 22.57 -11.09
C ASP A 402 18.24 22.05 -12.50
N LEU A 403 16.97 22.17 -12.90
CA LEU A 403 16.47 21.72 -14.20
C LEU A 403 16.70 22.74 -15.34
N VAL A 404 17.34 23.89 -15.06
CA VAL A 404 17.69 24.90 -16.08
C VAL A 404 19.11 24.68 -16.56
N ASP A 405 20.04 24.53 -15.62
CA ASP A 405 21.47 24.26 -15.91
C ASP A 405 21.82 22.76 -15.93
N HIS A 406 20.82 21.87 -15.81
CA HIS A 406 20.97 20.41 -15.68
C HIS A 406 22.06 20.00 -14.67
N ALA A 407 21.90 20.48 -13.44
CA ALA A 407 22.88 20.32 -12.37
C ALA A 407 22.26 19.95 -11.03
N LEU A 408 23.05 19.34 -10.13
CA LEU A 408 22.78 19.35 -8.70
C LEU A 408 23.52 20.51 -8.05
N ARG A 409 22.89 21.23 -7.12
CA ARG A 409 23.53 22.26 -6.29
C ARG A 409 23.24 22.03 -4.80
N SER A 410 24.24 22.24 -3.95
CA SER A 410 24.10 22.28 -2.49
C SER A 410 23.23 23.48 -2.09
N SER A 411 22.04 23.21 -1.53
CA SER A 411 21.20 24.24 -0.94
C SER A 411 21.73 24.55 0.45
N THR A 412 22.55 25.60 0.52
CA THR A 412 23.19 26.09 1.76
C THR A 412 22.17 26.77 2.67
N SER A 413 21.22 25.98 3.17
CA SER A 413 20.33 26.39 4.26
C SER A 413 21.19 26.79 5.47
N SER A 414 20.93 27.98 5.99
CA SER A 414 21.62 28.49 7.17
C SER A 414 21.35 27.55 8.36
N LYS A 415 22.42 27.01 8.96
CA LYS A 415 22.32 26.17 10.17
C LYS A 415 21.63 26.92 11.33
N ARG A 416 21.81 28.25 11.39
CA ARG A 416 21.13 29.14 12.32
C ARG A 416 19.62 29.15 12.08
N ASP A 417 19.18 29.23 10.83
CA ASP A 417 17.75 29.32 10.47
C ASP A 417 17.02 27.99 10.68
N ALA A 418 17.73 26.87 10.50
CA ALA A 418 17.23 25.54 10.85
C ALA A 418 17.10 25.38 12.37
N ALA A 419 18.12 25.76 13.13
CA ALA A 419 18.08 25.73 14.60
C ALA A 419 17.03 26.68 15.18
N LEU A 420 16.85 27.89 14.62
CA LEU A 420 15.80 28.82 15.02
C LEU A 420 14.40 28.25 14.77
N ARG A 421 14.18 27.54 13.66
CA ARG A 421 12.91 26.86 13.37
C ARG A 421 12.63 25.72 14.35
N ASP A 422 13.62 24.85 14.61
CA ASP A 422 13.52 23.78 15.61
C ASP A 422 13.22 24.33 17.02
N VAL A 423 13.87 25.43 17.42
CA VAL A 423 13.59 26.12 18.69
C VAL A 423 12.18 26.73 18.73
N LEU A 424 11.70 27.34 17.64
CA LEU A 424 10.34 27.90 17.55
C LEU A 424 9.27 26.79 17.57
N GLU A 425 9.49 25.69 16.87
CA GLU A 425 8.58 24.54 16.83
C GLU A 425 8.46 23.87 18.21
N ARG A 426 9.58 23.63 18.89
CA ARG A 426 9.60 23.15 20.28
C ARG A 426 8.97 24.16 21.25
N GLY A 427 9.19 25.46 21.04
CA GLY A 427 8.57 26.53 21.83
C GLY A 427 7.04 26.52 21.70
N ASN A 428 6.52 26.38 20.48
CA ASN A 428 5.09 26.28 20.21
C ASN A 428 4.49 25.00 20.79
N SER A 429 5.20 23.86 20.68
CA SER A 429 4.81 22.59 21.31
C SER A 429 4.71 22.73 22.85
N TYR A 430 5.74 23.30 23.48
CA TYR A 430 5.75 23.57 24.92
C TYR A 430 4.63 24.51 25.37
N LEU A 431 4.34 25.58 24.60
CA LEU A 431 3.21 26.46 24.86
C LEU A 431 1.86 25.73 24.76
N SER A 432 1.74 24.75 23.87
CA SER A 432 0.56 23.89 23.76
C SER A 432 0.41 22.98 24.99
N GLU A 433 1.49 22.31 25.41
CA GLU A 433 1.50 21.48 26.62
C GLU A 433 1.15 22.30 27.88
N VAL A 434 1.73 23.49 28.05
CA VAL A 434 1.44 24.39 29.18
C VAL A 434 -0.01 24.87 29.17
N ARG A 435 -0.58 25.19 28.00
CA ARG A 435 -2.01 25.52 27.87
C ARG A 435 -2.90 24.31 28.24
N GLY A 436 -2.54 23.11 27.82
CA GLY A 436 -3.20 21.87 28.22
C GLY A 436 -3.15 21.61 29.73
N LEU A 437 -2.00 21.87 30.37
CA LEU A 437 -1.81 21.76 31.82
C LEU A 437 -2.62 22.81 32.59
N LEU A 438 -2.68 24.05 32.11
CA LEU A 438 -3.52 25.11 32.70
C LEU A 438 -5.01 24.77 32.61
N LEU A 439 -5.48 24.36 31.44
CA LEU A 439 -6.85 23.88 31.25
C LEU A 439 -7.15 22.68 32.16
N ARG A 440 -6.24 21.71 32.26
CA ARG A 440 -6.38 20.57 33.17
C ARG A 440 -6.44 20.99 34.64
N THR A 441 -5.72 22.03 35.03
CA THR A 441 -5.73 22.57 36.40
C THR A 441 -7.08 23.24 36.70
N SER A 442 -7.58 24.10 35.80
CA SER A 442 -8.91 24.71 35.92
C SER A 442 -10.03 23.65 35.98
N CYS A 443 -9.94 22.57 35.19
CA CYS A 443 -10.87 21.44 35.30
C CYS A 443 -10.79 20.70 36.66
N VAL A 444 -9.66 20.74 37.37
CA VAL A 444 -9.54 20.19 38.73
C VAL A 444 -10.12 21.17 39.76
N GLU A 445 -9.88 22.48 39.61
CA GLU A 445 -10.42 23.52 40.49
C GLU A 445 -11.96 23.60 40.44
N HIS A 446 -12.56 23.33 39.28
CA HIS A 446 -14.02 23.28 39.10
C HIS A 446 -14.64 21.89 39.32
N ASP A 447 -13.91 20.93 39.91
CA ASP A 447 -14.34 19.53 40.17
C ASP A 447 -14.82 18.78 38.89
N LEU A 448 -14.44 19.27 37.69
CA LEU A 448 -14.65 18.65 36.37
C LEU A 448 -13.67 17.49 36.13
N VAL A 449 -13.44 16.69 37.18
CA VAL A 449 -12.52 15.56 37.18
C VAL A 449 -13.29 14.30 36.83
N ALA A 450 -12.92 13.64 35.72
CA ALA A 450 -13.47 12.35 35.33
C ALA A 450 -13.20 11.29 36.41
N ARG A 451 -14.19 11.05 37.29
CA ARG A 451 -14.10 10.10 38.40
C ARG A 451 -14.09 8.67 37.86
N GLY A 452 -12.88 8.09 37.78
CA GLY A 452 -12.68 6.68 37.42
C GLY A 452 -13.55 5.77 38.28
N ARG A 453 -14.37 4.93 37.63
CA ARG A 453 -15.43 4.17 38.29
C ARG A 453 -14.84 3.11 39.21
N ALA A 454 -14.96 3.31 40.52
CA ALA A 454 -14.41 2.42 41.53
C ALA A 454 -14.85 0.96 41.32
N THR A 455 -13.88 0.05 41.23
CA THR A 455 -14.10 -1.40 41.16
C THR A 455 -14.35 -1.99 42.55
N GLY A 456 -15.17 -3.03 42.62
CA GLY A 456 -15.55 -3.69 43.87
C GLY A 456 -14.41 -4.46 44.56
N PRO A 457 -14.58 -4.84 45.83
CA PRO A 457 -13.48 -5.23 46.71
C PRO A 457 -13.03 -6.69 46.51
N ALA A 458 -12.13 -6.94 45.56
CA ALA A 458 -11.48 -8.23 45.40
C ALA A 458 -10.09 -8.19 44.69
N ASP A 459 -9.14 -7.39 45.20
CA ASP A 459 -7.75 -7.88 45.32
C ASP A 459 -6.94 -7.11 46.38
N ARG A 460 -6.03 -7.83 47.06
CA ARG A 460 -4.95 -7.29 47.92
C ARG A 460 -3.61 -7.99 47.61
N GLY A 461 -3.36 -8.32 46.35
CA GLY A 461 -2.04 -8.67 45.81
C GLY A 461 -1.34 -7.42 45.22
N GLY A 462 -0.14 -7.10 45.70
CA GLY A 462 0.54 -5.86 45.32
C GLY A 462 1.28 -5.92 43.98
N LEU A 463 1.02 -4.94 43.11
CA LEU A 463 1.91 -4.60 41.99
C LEU A 463 2.40 -3.16 42.15
N ARG A 464 3.68 -3.00 42.48
CA ARG A 464 4.40 -1.72 42.37
C ARG A 464 5.05 -1.64 41.00
N GLY A 465 4.79 -0.53 40.29
CA GLY A 465 5.65 -0.02 39.22
C GLY A 465 5.34 -0.54 37.82
N LEU A 466 4.71 0.31 37.01
CA LEU A 466 5.04 0.42 35.57
C LEU A 466 4.71 1.80 34.95
N ASP A 467 4.64 2.86 35.77
CA ASP A 467 4.60 4.26 35.29
C ASP A 467 6.00 4.72 34.86
N ARG A 468 6.44 4.39 33.63
CA ARG A 468 7.71 4.93 33.08
C ARG A 468 7.85 5.00 31.55
N TRP A 469 7.24 6.01 30.95
CA TRP A 469 7.85 6.80 29.86
C TRP A 469 7.36 8.26 30.07
N ALA A 470 8.22 9.17 30.53
CA ALA A 470 9.25 9.91 29.79
C ALA A 470 8.67 11.09 28.97
N GLY A 471 9.08 12.34 29.22
CA GLY A 471 9.97 12.77 30.30
C GLY A 471 10.15 14.29 30.41
N GLY A 472 10.20 14.79 31.65
CA GLY A 472 10.52 16.17 31.99
C GLY A 472 11.03 16.24 33.43
N ALA A 473 12.11 16.98 33.66
CA ALA A 473 12.75 17.07 34.97
C ALA A 473 12.15 18.26 35.77
N PRO A 474 11.55 18.04 36.96
CA PRO A 474 11.05 19.14 37.77
C PRO A 474 12.19 19.95 38.40
N LEU A 475 12.18 21.28 38.21
CA LEU A 475 13.05 22.21 38.92
C LEU A 475 12.76 22.20 40.43
N ALA A 476 13.81 22.11 41.25
CA ALA A 476 13.68 22.12 42.70
C ALA A 476 13.50 23.55 43.24
N ALA A 477 12.29 23.89 43.70
CA ALA A 477 11.99 25.13 44.41
C ALA A 477 11.81 24.86 45.93
N ALA A 478 12.61 25.51 46.76
CA ALA A 478 12.65 25.24 48.20
C ALA A 478 11.56 25.99 48.98
N SER A 479 10.74 25.27 49.77
CA SER A 479 9.86 25.86 50.77
C SER A 479 10.50 25.78 52.17
N ARG A 480 10.72 26.95 52.79
CA ARG A 480 11.38 27.08 54.10
C ARG A 480 10.35 26.95 55.22
N ARG A 481 10.37 25.87 56.01
CA ARG A 481 9.71 25.85 57.33
C ARG A 481 10.71 26.23 58.42
N ALA A 482 10.33 27.19 59.27
CA ALA A 482 11.23 27.76 60.27
C ALA A 482 10.70 27.60 61.70
N ARG A 483 11.57 27.03 62.56
CA ARG A 483 11.61 27.12 64.04
C ARG A 483 10.55 26.36 64.87
N GLY A 484 11.03 25.84 66.00
CA GLY A 484 10.26 25.23 67.10
C GLY A 484 10.15 23.70 67.04
N GLY A 485 10.79 22.90 67.90
CA GLY A 485 11.81 23.21 68.92
C GLY A 485 11.75 22.25 70.11
N ASP A 486 12.86 21.57 70.42
CA ASP A 486 13.07 20.65 71.57
C ASP A 486 12.12 19.42 71.69
N ALA A 487 12.43 18.37 72.47
CA ALA A 487 13.71 17.71 72.77
C ALA A 487 13.46 16.36 73.48
N ARG A 488 14.45 15.44 73.42
CA ARG A 488 14.65 14.27 74.34
C ARG A 488 13.60 13.13 74.23
N GLN A 489 14.03 11.90 73.94
CA GLN A 489 14.40 10.82 74.88
C GLN A 489 13.21 10.27 75.72
N ARG A 490 13.09 8.97 76.04
CA ARG A 490 14.10 7.88 76.08
C ARG A 490 13.42 6.49 76.20
N MET A 491 14.05 5.43 75.65
CA MET A 491 14.04 4.03 76.15
C MET A 491 12.67 3.32 76.33
N MET A 492 12.54 2.00 76.57
CA MET A 492 13.47 0.85 76.76
C MET A 492 12.93 -0.34 75.89
N LEU A 493 13.73 -1.22 75.28
CA LEU A 493 14.43 -2.42 75.84
C LEU A 493 13.47 -3.44 76.51
N ASP A 494 13.63 -4.77 76.45
CA ASP A 494 14.50 -5.71 75.67
C ASP A 494 13.70 -7.03 75.46
N ASP A 495 14.11 -8.15 74.85
CA ASP A 495 15.41 -8.77 74.45
C ASP A 495 15.21 -9.49 73.08
N TYR A 496 16.10 -10.25 72.41
CA TYR A 496 17.44 -10.84 72.65
C TYR A 496 18.16 -10.93 71.25
N GLY A 497 19.29 -11.60 70.96
CA GLY A 497 20.18 -12.57 71.64
C GLY A 497 20.53 -13.74 70.69
N GLU A 498 21.74 -13.90 70.13
CA GLU A 498 23.02 -13.20 70.35
C GLU A 498 23.75 -12.78 69.03
N VAL A 499 24.73 -13.57 68.55
CA VAL A 499 25.75 -13.23 67.50
C VAL A 499 26.04 -14.45 66.59
N ASP A 500 26.86 -14.44 65.50
CA ASP A 500 27.86 -13.50 64.95
C ASP A 500 27.74 -13.47 63.38
N ALA A 501 28.69 -13.28 62.44
CA ALA A 501 30.16 -13.29 62.40
C ALA A 501 30.75 -12.38 61.28
N ALA A 502 32.08 -12.22 61.28
CA ALA A 502 32.81 -11.16 60.54
C ALA A 502 33.52 -11.57 59.24
N ALA A 503 33.72 -10.60 58.32
CA ALA A 503 35.05 -10.09 57.89
C ALA A 503 35.24 -9.69 56.39
N THR A 504 35.88 -8.53 56.19
CA THR A 504 36.84 -8.14 55.11
C THR A 504 36.41 -7.80 53.67
N THR A 505 37.19 -6.87 53.07
CA THR A 505 37.15 -6.32 51.70
C THR A 505 38.50 -6.50 50.99
N PRO A 506 38.58 -6.33 49.65
CA PRO A 506 39.45 -5.29 49.03
C PRO A 506 38.76 -4.63 47.79
N ARG A 507 39.16 -3.50 47.14
CA ARG A 507 40.45 -2.97 46.59
C ARG A 507 41.06 -3.87 45.48
N GLY A 508 41.67 -3.38 44.39
CA GLY A 508 41.78 -2.03 43.79
C GLY A 508 43.11 -1.79 43.02
N PHE A 509 43.10 -1.02 41.91
CA PHE A 509 44.27 -0.59 41.06
C PHE A 509 45.04 -1.69 40.29
N SER A 510 45.81 -1.44 39.20
CA SER A 510 46.08 -0.24 38.33
C SER A 510 45.99 -0.65 36.83
N ASP A 511 46.61 -0.12 35.73
CA ASP A 511 47.59 0.94 35.33
C ASP A 511 47.38 1.19 33.78
N GLY A 512 48.11 1.97 32.95
CA GLY A 512 49.29 2.87 33.08
C GLY A 512 49.97 3.15 31.69
N ILE A 513 50.78 4.23 31.55
CA ILE A 513 51.74 4.58 30.44
C ILE A 513 51.10 4.89 29.03
N ILE A 514 50.87 6.15 28.59
CA ILE A 514 51.78 7.26 28.10
C ILE A 514 52.30 7.01 26.64
N ALA A 515 52.37 7.94 25.66
CA ALA A 515 52.39 9.44 25.57
C ALA A 515 51.20 10.02 24.72
N ALA A 516 51.03 11.28 24.23
CA ALA A 516 51.86 12.45 23.76
C ALA A 516 52.44 12.34 22.31
N ASP A 517 52.69 13.40 21.50
CA ASP A 517 52.77 14.88 21.70
C ASP A 517 52.01 15.72 20.60
N ASP A 518 51.58 16.96 20.94
CA ASP A 518 51.64 18.33 20.29
C ASP A 518 51.46 18.55 18.74
N ASP A 519 51.18 19.74 18.13
CA ASP A 519 51.34 21.18 18.47
C ASP A 519 50.12 22.10 18.07
N ASP A 520 49.94 23.25 18.76
CA ASP A 520 49.75 24.69 18.34
C ASP A 520 48.74 25.14 17.21
N ASP A 521 48.09 26.33 17.18
CA ASP A 521 47.92 27.48 18.12
C ASP A 521 46.73 28.44 17.70
N ASP A 522 46.65 29.66 18.29
CA ASP A 522 45.88 30.90 17.93
C ASP A 522 44.51 31.22 18.64
N ASP A 523 44.62 31.83 19.84
CA ASP A 523 43.90 32.97 20.48
C ASP A 523 42.69 33.69 19.79
N ASP A 524 41.67 34.28 20.45
CA ASP A 524 41.08 34.16 21.82
C ASP A 524 39.53 34.47 21.79
N GLU A 525 38.85 35.50 22.33
CA GLU A 525 39.11 36.76 23.11
C GLU A 525 37.90 37.09 24.05
N VAL A 526 37.90 38.22 24.77
CA VAL A 526 37.08 38.47 26.00
C VAL A 526 35.72 39.19 25.75
N LEU A 527 34.68 38.89 26.56
CA LEU A 527 33.97 39.85 27.46
C LEU A 527 32.63 39.37 28.09
N ASP A 528 32.31 39.99 29.23
CA ASP A 528 31.24 39.64 30.20
C ASP A 528 29.78 40.01 29.83
N ALA A 529 28.85 39.51 30.64
CA ALA A 529 27.46 40.00 30.81
C ALA A 529 27.36 40.90 32.10
N PRO A 530 26.19 41.28 32.68
CA PRO A 530 24.80 41.26 32.18
C PRO A 530 24.00 42.58 32.45
N TYR A 531 22.92 42.84 31.69
CA TYR A 531 21.78 43.71 32.09
C TYR A 531 20.49 43.05 31.56
N ASN A 532 19.46 42.70 32.35
CA ASN A 532 18.66 43.36 33.39
C ASN A 532 17.41 44.09 32.83
N SER A 533 16.24 43.77 33.39
CA SER A 533 14.93 43.87 32.74
C SER A 533 14.13 45.13 33.12
N ALA A 534 14.67 46.31 32.79
CA ALA A 534 14.12 47.60 33.24
C ALA A 534 13.70 48.58 32.13
N GLN A 535 13.94 48.29 30.83
CA GLN A 535 13.69 49.24 29.73
C GLN A 535 12.64 48.78 28.69
N LEU A 536 12.07 47.58 28.83
CA LEU A 536 11.01 47.07 27.93
C LEU A 536 9.58 47.37 28.44
N ALA A 537 9.43 48.04 29.57
CA ALA A 537 8.14 48.32 30.22
C ALA A 537 7.62 49.75 29.98
N GLN A 538 8.20 50.49 29.02
CA GLN A 538 7.92 51.93 28.87
C GLN A 538 7.86 52.40 27.40
N MET A 539 7.49 51.49 26.49
CA MET A 539 7.18 51.77 25.08
C MET A 539 5.91 51.01 24.64
N ALA A 540 4.93 50.90 25.54
CA ALA A 540 3.75 50.06 25.38
C ALA A 540 2.41 50.81 25.63
N GLU A 541 2.43 52.15 25.69
CA GLU A 541 1.25 52.99 25.95
C GLU A 541 0.96 54.06 24.87
N ASP A 542 1.84 54.24 23.87
CA ASP A 542 1.68 55.21 22.77
C ASP A 542 1.75 54.53 21.39
N GLU A 543 0.61 53.98 20.91
CA GLU A 543 0.15 53.94 19.49
C GLU A 543 -1.13 53.07 19.34
N ALA A 544 -2.14 53.34 20.18
CA ALA A 544 -3.40 52.57 20.19
C ALA A 544 -4.68 53.43 20.10
N THR A 545 -4.60 54.65 19.53
CA THR A 545 -5.77 55.46 19.13
C THR A 545 -5.45 56.39 17.95
N ARG A 546 -5.87 56.03 16.74
CA ARG A 546 -6.43 56.98 15.75
C ARG A 546 -7.01 56.24 14.55
N ASP A 547 -8.31 56.40 14.38
CA ASP A 547 -9.12 55.63 13.44
C ASP A 547 -9.26 56.31 12.06
N GLU A 548 -9.72 55.49 11.12
CA GLU A 548 -10.53 55.77 9.92
C GLU A 548 -10.95 57.24 9.66
N ALA A 549 -10.58 57.79 8.49
CA ALA A 549 -11.30 58.89 7.84
C ALA A 549 -10.97 59.02 6.33
N GLU A 550 -11.94 59.56 5.57
CA GLU A 550 -11.87 60.16 4.22
C GLU A 550 -11.63 59.25 3.00
N GLU A 551 -12.74 58.97 2.31
CA GLU A 551 -12.85 58.53 0.91
C GLU A 551 -13.22 59.74 0.01
N GLU A 552 -13.08 59.60 -1.31
CA GLU A 552 -13.49 60.54 -2.39
C GLU A 552 -12.98 62.00 -2.38
N ALA A 553 -12.28 62.41 -3.45
CA ALA A 553 -12.91 63.16 -4.55
C ALA A 553 -11.90 63.72 -5.59
N LEU A 554 -12.24 63.57 -6.88
CA LEU A 554 -12.28 64.60 -7.96
C LEU A 554 -11.91 64.05 -9.35
N ASP A 555 -12.71 64.45 -10.35
CA ASP A 555 -12.51 64.22 -11.78
C ASP A 555 -12.74 65.53 -12.57
N ALA A 556 -12.40 65.52 -13.86
CA ALA A 556 -12.71 66.48 -14.92
C ALA A 556 -12.01 67.86 -14.91
N ALA A 557 -11.07 68.06 -15.85
CA ALA A 557 -11.19 69.05 -16.95
C ALA A 557 -9.94 69.10 -17.88
N ALA A 558 -10.16 69.51 -19.13
CA ALA A 558 -9.16 69.78 -20.18
C ALA A 558 -8.94 71.33 -20.32
N PRO A 559 -8.26 71.96 -21.34
CA PRO A 559 -7.81 71.41 -22.64
C PRO A 559 -6.52 71.98 -23.32
N ALA A 560 -6.22 71.39 -24.50
CA ALA A 560 -5.73 72.03 -25.75
C ALA A 560 -4.26 72.49 -25.96
N GLU A 561 -3.90 72.51 -27.26
CA GLU A 561 -2.69 73.04 -27.95
C GLU A 561 -1.32 72.41 -27.61
N GLY A 562 -0.36 72.28 -28.55
CA GLY A 562 -0.36 72.50 -30.00
C GLY A 562 1.07 72.56 -30.57
N GLY A 563 1.31 72.14 -31.82
CA GLY A 563 2.59 72.39 -32.54
C GLY A 563 3.19 71.24 -33.37
N GLU A 564 3.30 71.45 -34.69
CA GLU A 564 4.07 70.64 -35.65
C GLU A 564 5.55 71.16 -35.81
N PRO A 565 6.31 70.88 -36.89
CA PRO A 565 6.96 69.60 -37.24
C PRO A 565 8.46 69.76 -37.60
N THR A 566 9.17 68.66 -37.90
CA THR A 566 10.18 68.66 -38.98
C THR A 566 10.22 67.35 -39.76
N ALA A 567 10.80 67.39 -40.98
CA ALA A 567 10.85 66.29 -41.95
C ALA A 567 12.35 65.94 -42.30
N ALA A 568 12.75 65.05 -43.22
CA ALA A 568 12.06 64.53 -44.40
C ALA A 568 12.77 63.34 -45.11
N LYS A 569 12.00 62.65 -45.98
CA LYS A 569 12.41 61.81 -47.16
C LYS A 569 13.09 60.47 -46.78
N LYS A 570 12.75 59.32 -47.42
CA LYS A 570 13.09 58.79 -48.77
C LYS A 570 12.18 57.55 -49.11
N LYS A 571 11.93 56.98 -50.32
CA LYS A 571 12.04 57.41 -51.76
C LYS A 571 11.23 56.48 -52.77
N LYS A 572 9.95 56.11 -52.53
CA LYS A 572 8.96 55.42 -53.47
C LYS A 572 8.99 53.86 -53.48
N LYS A 573 8.04 53.07 -54.06
CA LYS A 573 7.01 53.26 -55.14
C LYS A 573 5.87 52.18 -55.01
N LYS A 574 4.56 52.49 -54.86
CA LYS A 574 3.47 52.62 -55.89
C LYS A 574 3.43 51.49 -56.94
N LYS A 575 2.29 50.88 -57.35
CA LYS A 575 0.83 51.24 -57.45
C LYS A 575 -0.01 49.92 -57.58
N LYS A 576 -1.36 49.81 -57.63
CA LYS A 576 -2.49 50.71 -58.04
C LYS A 576 -3.88 50.18 -57.53
N LYS A 577 -4.77 51.12 -57.12
CA LYS A 577 -6.28 51.19 -57.11
C LYS A 577 -7.17 49.96 -57.49
N LYS A 578 -8.44 49.83 -57.01
CA LYS A 578 -9.51 50.88 -56.88
C LYS A 578 -10.65 50.54 -55.85
N LYS A 579 -11.32 51.58 -55.30
CA LYS A 579 -12.58 51.64 -54.45
C LYS A 579 -13.76 52.21 -55.32
N PRO A 580 -15.03 52.46 -54.87
CA PRO A 580 -15.73 52.39 -53.55
C PRO A 580 -16.70 51.15 -53.47
N ALA A 581 -17.89 51.03 -52.84
CA ALA A 581 -18.89 51.85 -52.07
C ALA A 581 -19.69 50.89 -51.10
N ALA A 582 -20.66 51.18 -50.20
CA ALA A 582 -21.57 52.32 -49.84
C ALA A 582 -22.84 52.50 -50.73
N THR A 583 -24.08 52.74 -50.25
CA THR A 583 -24.70 52.84 -48.89
C THR A 583 -26.23 52.56 -48.94
N GLU A 584 -26.98 52.75 -47.83
CA GLU A 584 -28.48 52.74 -47.70
C GLU A 584 -29.18 51.37 -47.84
N GLU A 585 -30.42 51.13 -47.38
CA GLU A 585 -31.19 51.47 -46.14
C GLU A 585 -32.56 50.70 -46.25
N GLY A 586 -33.33 50.53 -45.16
CA GLY A 586 -34.69 49.95 -45.20
C GLY A 586 -34.92 48.70 -44.31
N ALA A 587 -36.16 48.46 -43.89
CA ALA A 587 -36.51 47.50 -42.82
C ALA A 587 -37.87 46.80 -43.00
N ALA A 588 -38.06 45.68 -42.28
CA ALA A 588 -39.32 44.93 -42.03
C ALA A 588 -39.98 44.26 -43.28
N ASP A 589 -40.80 43.21 -43.20
CA ASP A 589 -41.34 42.42 -42.07
C ASP A 589 -41.83 41.01 -42.54
N ALA A 590 -42.28 40.18 -41.59
CA ALA A 590 -43.39 39.19 -41.68
C ALA A 590 -43.42 38.02 -42.70
N ASN A 591 -43.11 36.82 -42.17
CA ASN A 591 -44.03 35.67 -41.93
C ASN A 591 -44.56 34.67 -43.02
N ASP A 592 -45.11 33.58 -42.47
CA ASP A 592 -45.92 32.44 -43.00
C ASP A 592 -45.19 31.40 -43.90
N ASP A 593 -45.13 30.08 -43.61
CA ASP A 593 -46.13 29.01 -43.29
C ASP A 593 -46.73 28.32 -44.55
N ALA A 594 -47.06 27.00 -44.60
CA ALA A 594 -46.73 25.83 -43.76
C ALA A 594 -47.18 24.49 -44.47
N ALA A 595 -46.69 23.33 -43.98
CA ALA A 595 -47.25 21.96 -44.12
C ALA A 595 -47.45 21.36 -45.56
N GLU A 596 -47.90 20.11 -45.83
CA GLU A 596 -48.45 18.96 -45.06
C GLU A 596 -47.89 17.59 -45.59
N ASP A 597 -47.86 16.56 -44.70
CA ASP A 597 -48.26 15.12 -44.81
C ASP A 597 -47.94 14.19 -46.02
N ASP A 598 -48.07 12.84 -45.98
CA ASP A 598 -47.72 11.76 -45.01
C ASP A 598 -47.91 10.35 -45.69
N ALA A 599 -47.65 9.23 -44.98
CA ALA A 599 -48.17 7.84 -45.11
C ALA A 599 -47.58 6.78 -46.11
N ASP A 600 -47.01 5.71 -45.50
CA ASP A 600 -47.26 4.26 -45.62
C ASP A 600 -47.04 3.37 -46.90
N ASP A 601 -46.01 2.50 -46.77
CA ASP A 601 -46.03 1.00 -46.74
C ASP A 601 -46.01 0.08 -48.02
N ALA A 602 -45.56 -1.16 -47.78
CA ALA A 602 -45.78 -2.45 -48.49
C ALA A 602 -45.00 -2.86 -49.78
N ALA A 603 -43.83 -3.49 -49.57
CA ALA A 603 -43.39 -4.84 -50.04
C ALA A 603 -43.36 -5.32 -51.54
N GLU A 604 -42.44 -6.28 -51.81
CA GLU A 604 -42.29 -7.18 -53.00
C GLU A 604 -41.89 -6.55 -54.36
N ALA A 605 -41.24 -7.22 -55.33
CA ALA A 605 -40.38 -8.43 -55.38
C ALA A 605 -39.48 -8.43 -56.67
N ASN A 606 -38.64 -9.46 -56.88
CA ASN A 606 -37.57 -9.51 -57.91
C ASN A 606 -38.03 -9.76 -59.37
N ASP A 607 -37.27 -9.26 -60.35
CA ASP A 607 -36.67 -10.03 -61.49
C ASP A 607 -35.56 -9.13 -62.12
N ASP A 608 -34.26 -9.41 -62.04
CA ASP A 608 -33.39 -10.41 -62.71
C ASP A 608 -32.96 -10.03 -64.16
N GLY A 609 -31.69 -10.30 -64.54
CA GLY A 609 -31.09 -9.68 -65.75
C GLY A 609 -29.58 -9.88 -66.03
N GLU A 610 -29.00 -11.05 -65.75
CA GLU A 610 -27.73 -11.49 -66.38
C GLU A 610 -27.94 -11.79 -67.89
N PRO A 611 -26.93 -12.10 -68.75
CA PRO A 611 -25.56 -12.60 -68.50
C PRO A 611 -24.47 -11.70 -69.15
N THR A 612 -23.17 -12.01 -69.30
CA THR A 612 -22.40 -13.28 -69.30
C THR A 612 -20.99 -13.08 -68.69
N ALA A 613 -20.19 -14.16 -68.60
CA ALA A 613 -18.77 -14.07 -68.21
C ALA A 613 -17.89 -15.17 -68.85
N ALA A 614 -16.65 -14.82 -69.19
CA ALA A 614 -15.59 -15.79 -69.54
C ALA A 614 -14.79 -16.18 -68.28
N LYS A 615 -14.74 -17.49 -67.94
CA LYS A 615 -14.25 -18.00 -66.64
C LYS A 615 -12.92 -18.76 -66.75
N LYS A 616 -12.01 -18.57 -65.80
CA LYS A 616 -11.05 -19.60 -65.35
C LYS A 616 -11.13 -19.82 -63.84
N LYS A 617 -10.83 -21.05 -63.42
CA LYS A 617 -11.06 -21.67 -62.10
C LYS A 617 -9.76 -21.68 -61.26
N LYS A 618 -9.71 -21.90 -59.93
CA LYS A 618 -10.67 -21.82 -58.78
C LYS A 618 -9.94 -22.36 -57.53
N LYS A 619 -9.86 -21.60 -56.42
CA LYS A 619 -9.63 -22.17 -55.06
C LYS A 619 -10.33 -21.30 -54.00
N LYS A 620 -10.89 -21.91 -52.94
CA LYS A 620 -11.84 -21.27 -52.01
C LYS A 620 -11.15 -20.47 -50.90
N ARG A 621 -11.74 -19.33 -50.50
CA ARG A 621 -11.83 -18.87 -49.10
C ARG A 621 -13.30 -18.55 -48.79
N SER A 622 -13.71 -18.69 -47.53
CA SER A 622 -15.10 -18.51 -47.07
C SER A 622 -15.48 -17.04 -46.89
N LYS A 623 -16.76 -16.68 -47.10
CA LYS A 623 -17.31 -15.39 -46.66
C LYS A 623 -17.28 -15.36 -45.12
N LYS A 624 -16.58 -14.39 -44.53
CA LYS A 624 -16.69 -14.04 -43.11
C LYS A 624 -17.93 -13.13 -42.95
N LYS A 625 -18.83 -13.41 -42.01
CA LYS A 625 -19.92 -12.46 -41.67
C LYS A 625 -19.29 -11.16 -41.14
N LYS A 626 -19.87 -10.00 -41.47
CA LYS A 626 -19.62 -8.77 -40.72
C LYS A 626 -20.26 -8.91 -39.32
N PRO A 627 -19.62 -8.44 -38.24
CA PRO A 627 -20.31 -8.23 -36.98
C PRO A 627 -21.22 -7.00 -37.05
N THR A 628 -22.34 -7.05 -36.34
CA THR A 628 -22.99 -5.86 -35.76
C THR A 628 -22.04 -5.30 -34.70
N GLY A 629 -21.93 -4.01 -34.43
CA GLY A 629 -22.86 -2.90 -34.67
C GLY A 629 -22.80 -2.05 -33.40
N THR A 630 -21.79 -1.18 -33.32
CA THR A 630 -21.43 -0.38 -32.13
C THR A 630 -22.06 1.00 -32.20
N GLY A 631 -22.70 1.41 -31.12
CA GLY A 631 -23.40 2.68 -30.96
C GLY A 631 -23.89 2.81 -29.52
N SER A 632 -24.03 4.05 -29.04
CA SER A 632 -24.55 4.35 -27.70
C SER A 632 -26.01 3.91 -27.53
N LYS A 633 -26.27 3.12 -26.49
CA LYS A 633 -27.60 2.85 -25.94
C LYS A 633 -27.93 3.93 -24.93
N GLU A 634 -29.18 4.37 -24.95
CA GLU A 634 -29.68 5.28 -23.92
C GLU A 634 -30.05 4.52 -22.63
N PRO A 635 -29.83 5.11 -21.45
CA PRO A 635 -30.20 4.52 -20.17
C PRO A 635 -31.73 4.43 -20.00
N LEU A 636 -32.18 3.45 -19.21
CA LEU A 636 -33.61 3.27 -18.91
C LEU A 636 -34.15 4.36 -17.97
N SER A 637 -33.26 4.96 -17.17
CA SER A 637 -33.46 6.16 -16.36
C SER A 637 -32.97 7.39 -17.11
N ARG A 638 -33.63 8.54 -16.94
CA ARG A 638 -33.45 9.71 -17.81
C ARG A 638 -32.38 10.71 -17.26
N LEU A 639 -31.96 11.68 -18.08
CA LEU A 639 -30.90 12.68 -17.80
C LEU A 639 -29.48 12.14 -17.49
N LEU A 640 -29.24 10.86 -17.78
CA LEU A 640 -27.91 10.25 -17.86
C LEU A 640 -27.52 10.11 -19.35
N GLY A 641 -26.23 10.26 -19.65
CA GLY A 641 -25.72 10.17 -21.03
C GLY A 641 -25.79 8.77 -21.65
N GLY A 642 -25.87 8.73 -22.99
CA GLY A 642 -25.88 7.48 -23.78
C GLY A 642 -24.55 6.72 -23.69
N PHE A 643 -24.61 5.43 -23.38
CA PHE A 643 -23.57 4.83 -22.55
C PHE A 643 -22.66 3.76 -23.21
N THR A 644 -23.08 2.99 -24.23
CA THR A 644 -22.40 1.69 -24.52
C THR A 644 -20.94 1.71 -25.00
N ASP A 645 -20.46 2.76 -25.67
CA ASP A 645 -19.22 2.64 -26.46
C ASP A 645 -17.92 2.90 -25.68
N SER A 646 -17.99 3.56 -24.52
CA SER A 646 -16.83 4.09 -23.77
C SER A 646 -15.82 3.06 -23.25
N TYR A 647 -16.24 1.88 -22.79
CA TYR A 647 -15.33 0.83 -22.33
C TYR A 647 -15.31 -0.46 -23.16
N VAL A 648 -16.27 -0.69 -24.05
CA VAL A 648 -16.22 -1.81 -25.01
C VAL A 648 -15.02 -1.64 -25.96
N ARG A 649 -14.61 -0.39 -26.23
CA ARG A 649 -13.37 -0.05 -26.95
C ARG A 649 -12.08 -0.54 -26.26
N TYR A 650 -12.11 -0.79 -24.94
CA TYR A 650 -11.00 -1.39 -24.18
C TYR A 650 -11.09 -2.92 -24.08
N GLY A 651 -12.06 -3.56 -24.76
CA GLY A 651 -12.19 -5.01 -24.83
C GLY A 651 -13.07 -5.66 -23.76
N GLN A 652 -13.74 -4.86 -22.93
CA GLN A 652 -14.72 -5.35 -21.94
C GLN A 652 -15.95 -5.99 -22.62
N THR A 653 -16.53 -6.97 -21.94
CA THR A 653 -17.73 -7.71 -22.35
C THR A 653 -19.04 -6.97 -22.06
N GLU A 654 -20.15 -7.45 -22.65
CA GLU A 654 -21.51 -7.01 -22.31
C GLU A 654 -22.38 -8.24 -21.96
N PRO A 655 -22.91 -8.33 -20.72
CA PRO A 655 -22.60 -7.51 -19.55
C PRO A 655 -21.11 -7.65 -19.14
N PRO A 656 -20.55 -6.67 -18.40
CA PRO A 656 -19.12 -6.68 -18.04
C PRO A 656 -18.76 -7.85 -17.12
N THR A 657 -17.69 -8.57 -17.47
CA THR A 657 -17.19 -9.76 -16.75
C THR A 657 -15.66 -9.85 -16.67
N ILE A 658 -14.92 -8.98 -17.37
CA ILE A 658 -13.46 -8.92 -17.28
C ILE A 658 -13.09 -7.94 -16.15
N PRO A 659 -12.32 -8.34 -15.13
CA PRO A 659 -11.75 -7.42 -14.15
C PRO A 659 -11.04 -6.21 -14.76
N VAL A 660 -11.21 -5.04 -14.16
CA VAL A 660 -10.64 -3.79 -14.67
C VAL A 660 -9.11 -3.84 -14.69
N SER A 661 -8.52 -4.48 -13.68
CA SER A 661 -7.11 -4.90 -13.59
C SER A 661 -6.54 -5.59 -14.85
N LYS A 662 -7.39 -6.21 -15.67
CA LYS A 662 -7.01 -7.00 -16.87
C LYS A 662 -7.35 -6.30 -18.19
N LEU A 663 -8.09 -5.20 -18.16
CA LEU A 663 -8.35 -4.34 -19.33
C LEU A 663 -7.19 -3.39 -19.60
N PHE A 664 -6.55 -2.91 -18.53
CA PHE A 664 -5.45 -1.94 -18.58
C PHE A 664 -4.11 -2.63 -18.34
N LYS A 665 -3.04 -2.09 -18.94
CA LYS A 665 -1.67 -2.56 -18.66
C LYS A 665 -1.24 -2.08 -17.27
N ALA A 666 -0.37 -2.82 -16.60
CA ALA A 666 0.16 -2.57 -15.25
C ALA A 666 0.07 -1.09 -14.81
N ASP A 667 -0.89 -0.83 -13.93
CA ASP A 667 -1.21 0.46 -13.29
C ASP A 667 -1.57 1.66 -14.18
N ALA A 668 -1.69 1.50 -15.50
CA ALA A 668 -2.07 2.56 -16.45
C ALA A 668 -3.60 2.71 -16.59
N PHE A 669 -4.28 3.03 -15.48
CA PHE A 669 -5.75 3.21 -15.44
C PHE A 669 -6.22 4.57 -15.98
N PRO A 670 -7.46 4.70 -16.47
CA PRO A 670 -7.97 5.97 -17.02
C PRO A 670 -8.02 7.10 -15.98
N VAL A 671 -7.36 8.21 -16.31
CA VAL A 671 -7.48 9.50 -15.63
C VAL A 671 -8.93 10.00 -15.72
N GLY A 672 -9.42 10.64 -14.65
CA GLY A 672 -10.72 11.33 -14.69
C GLY A 672 -10.69 12.63 -15.49
N GLU A 673 -11.74 13.43 -15.33
CA GLU A 673 -11.76 14.81 -15.87
C GLU A 673 -10.74 15.67 -15.10
N ILE A 674 -9.77 16.25 -15.82
CA ILE A 674 -8.85 17.24 -15.25
C ILE A 674 -9.47 18.64 -15.43
N GLN A 675 -9.55 19.38 -14.32
CA GLN A 675 -9.89 20.80 -14.28
C GLN A 675 -8.71 21.59 -13.70
N ASP A 676 -8.50 22.81 -14.19
CA ASP A 676 -7.60 23.76 -13.54
C ASP A 676 -8.24 24.30 -12.25
N TYR A 677 -7.41 24.76 -11.31
CA TYR A 677 -7.86 25.49 -10.14
C TYR A 677 -8.18 26.95 -10.50
N GLU A 678 -9.31 27.46 -10.02
CA GLU A 678 -9.70 28.86 -10.21
C GLU A 678 -8.78 29.84 -9.43
N GLY A 679 -8.99 31.14 -9.61
CA GLY A 679 -8.27 32.19 -8.87
C GLY A 679 -6.82 32.45 -9.31
N GLY A 680 -6.43 32.08 -10.53
CA GLY A 680 -5.08 32.35 -11.08
C GLY A 680 -4.02 31.29 -10.73
N ASN A 681 -4.44 30.14 -10.19
CA ASN A 681 -3.57 29.03 -9.77
C ASN A 681 -2.82 28.31 -10.91
N ALA A 682 -2.96 28.72 -12.18
CA ALA A 682 -2.34 28.09 -13.36
C ALA A 682 -0.81 27.89 -13.28
N LYS A 683 -0.10 28.62 -12.40
CA LYS A 683 1.31 28.34 -12.07
C LYS A 683 1.52 26.88 -11.62
N ARG A 684 0.58 26.29 -10.87
CA ARG A 684 0.64 24.90 -10.37
C ARG A 684 0.87 23.85 -11.47
N VAL A 685 0.34 24.07 -12.67
CA VAL A 685 0.49 23.19 -13.82
C VAL A 685 1.91 23.20 -14.39
N THR A 686 2.58 24.37 -14.40
CA THR A 686 3.92 24.55 -14.97
C THR A 686 5.04 24.38 -13.95
N ASP A 687 4.75 24.65 -12.67
CA ASP A 687 5.72 24.62 -11.58
C ASP A 687 6.41 23.25 -11.46
N ALA A 688 7.75 23.26 -11.34
CA ALA A 688 8.55 22.05 -11.29
C ALA A 688 8.40 21.29 -9.97
N GLU A 689 8.18 21.99 -8.85
CA GLU A 689 7.96 21.36 -7.55
C GLU A 689 6.61 20.64 -7.54
N LYS A 690 5.53 21.33 -7.94
CA LYS A 690 4.17 20.75 -7.96
C LYS A 690 4.07 19.58 -8.93
N ARG A 691 4.65 19.69 -10.13
CA ARG A 691 4.76 18.53 -11.05
C ARG A 691 5.60 17.38 -10.50
N SER A 692 6.57 17.64 -9.64
CA SER A 692 7.36 16.58 -9.01
C SER A 692 6.59 15.89 -7.87
N ALA A 693 5.97 16.67 -6.99
CA ALA A 693 5.12 16.18 -5.90
C ALA A 693 3.94 15.34 -6.41
N ASP A 694 3.30 15.78 -7.49
CA ASP A 694 2.23 15.04 -8.18
C ASP A 694 2.72 13.71 -8.76
N ARG A 695 3.89 13.68 -9.42
CA ARG A 695 4.50 12.42 -9.90
C ARG A 695 4.88 11.46 -8.76
N MET A 696 5.27 11.96 -7.59
CA MET A 696 5.55 11.10 -6.42
C MET A 696 4.29 10.40 -5.90
N GLN A 697 3.10 10.93 -6.17
CA GLN A 697 1.81 10.35 -5.77
C GLN A 697 1.12 9.56 -6.90
N GLU A 698 1.73 9.39 -8.06
CA GLU A 698 1.09 8.72 -9.22
C GLU A 698 0.70 7.25 -8.91
N GLY A 699 1.46 6.56 -8.06
CA GLY A 699 1.11 5.22 -7.56
C GLY A 699 -0.06 5.19 -6.56
N LEU A 700 -0.44 6.34 -5.99
CA LEU A 700 -1.70 6.53 -5.27
C LEU A 700 -2.82 6.85 -6.26
N TRP A 701 -2.62 7.83 -7.16
CA TRP A 701 -3.62 8.24 -8.14
C TRP A 701 -4.12 7.06 -8.99
N ASN A 702 -3.25 6.15 -9.41
CA ASN A 702 -3.66 5.00 -10.22
C ASN A 702 -4.48 3.94 -9.45
N LYS A 703 -4.31 3.78 -8.13
CA LYS A 703 -5.21 2.94 -7.31
C LYS A 703 -6.62 3.51 -7.23
N VAL A 704 -6.71 4.84 -7.20
CA VAL A 704 -7.95 5.60 -7.14
C VAL A 704 -8.67 5.56 -8.49
N ARG A 705 -7.91 5.75 -9.59
CA ARG A 705 -8.40 5.55 -10.97
C ARG A 705 -8.87 4.11 -11.22
N HIS A 706 -8.21 3.10 -10.64
CA HIS A 706 -8.66 1.70 -10.72
C HIS A 706 -10.04 1.51 -10.06
N ALA A 707 -10.20 1.94 -8.79
CA ALA A 707 -11.48 1.90 -8.10
C ALA A 707 -12.57 2.68 -8.84
N SER A 708 -12.21 3.81 -9.46
CA SER A 708 -13.12 4.68 -10.21
C SER A 708 -13.57 4.09 -11.54
N GLU A 709 -12.66 3.41 -12.24
CA GLU A 709 -12.98 2.73 -13.49
C GLU A 709 -13.87 1.51 -13.24
N VAL A 710 -13.68 0.80 -12.12
CA VAL A 710 -14.69 -0.19 -11.65
C VAL A 710 -16.03 0.50 -11.40
N HIS A 711 -16.06 1.61 -10.66
CA HIS A 711 -17.30 2.32 -10.35
C HIS A 711 -18.07 2.72 -11.63
N ARG A 712 -17.39 3.30 -12.62
CA ARG A 712 -17.95 3.58 -13.97
C ARG A 712 -18.55 2.34 -14.61
N GLN A 713 -17.82 1.23 -14.65
CA GLN A 713 -18.30 0.00 -15.30
C GLN A 713 -19.47 -0.68 -14.56
N VAL A 714 -19.53 -0.55 -13.23
CA VAL A 714 -20.64 -1.05 -12.41
C VAL A 714 -21.89 -0.18 -12.54
N ARG A 715 -21.77 1.16 -12.48
CA ARG A 715 -22.94 2.05 -12.62
C ARG A 715 -23.55 1.99 -14.02
N ARG A 716 -22.72 1.86 -15.05
CA ARG A 716 -23.18 1.64 -16.43
C ARG A 716 -23.87 0.29 -16.63
N TYR A 717 -23.45 -0.75 -15.90
CA TYR A 717 -24.18 -2.01 -15.84
C TYR A 717 -25.55 -1.81 -15.15
N ALA A 718 -25.61 -1.08 -14.03
CA ALA A 718 -26.85 -0.78 -13.32
C ALA A 718 -27.88 -0.04 -14.22
N GLN A 719 -27.45 1.02 -14.91
CA GLN A 719 -28.25 1.81 -15.86
C GLN A 719 -28.87 0.96 -17.00
N SER A 720 -28.28 -0.18 -17.34
CA SER A 720 -28.77 -1.09 -18.39
C SER A 720 -29.93 -2.00 -17.97
N PHE A 721 -30.24 -2.13 -16.67
CA PHE A 721 -31.31 -3.01 -16.17
C PHE A 721 -32.23 -2.42 -15.10
N ILE A 722 -31.85 -1.30 -14.46
CA ILE A 722 -32.72 -0.61 -13.49
C ILE A 722 -33.97 -0.09 -14.19
N LYS A 723 -35.15 -0.51 -13.69
CA LYS A 723 -36.47 -0.17 -14.23
C LYS A 723 -37.58 -0.47 -13.22
N PRO A 724 -38.80 0.06 -13.40
CA PRO A 724 -39.96 -0.33 -12.61
C PRO A 724 -40.24 -1.84 -12.66
N GLY A 725 -40.74 -2.39 -11.55
CA GLY A 725 -40.99 -3.83 -11.37
C GLY A 725 -39.79 -4.64 -10.87
N LEU A 726 -38.60 -4.04 -10.75
CA LEU A 726 -37.42 -4.66 -10.14
C LEU A 726 -37.45 -4.52 -8.61
N SER A 727 -37.03 -5.55 -7.87
CA SER A 727 -36.85 -5.44 -6.41
C SER A 727 -35.57 -4.68 -6.06
N LEU A 728 -35.63 -3.81 -5.03
CA LEU A 728 -34.44 -3.12 -4.51
C LEU A 728 -33.38 -4.11 -4.01
N THR A 729 -33.78 -5.22 -3.39
CA THR A 729 -32.87 -6.27 -2.93
C THR A 729 -32.13 -6.92 -4.10
N GLU A 730 -32.85 -7.30 -5.17
CA GLU A 730 -32.28 -7.85 -6.40
C GLU A 730 -31.36 -6.84 -7.13
N MET A 731 -31.70 -5.56 -7.08
CA MET A 731 -30.89 -4.48 -7.65
C MET A 731 -29.56 -4.33 -6.90
N CYS A 732 -29.60 -4.18 -5.57
CA CYS A 732 -28.40 -4.05 -4.74
C CYS A 732 -27.50 -5.29 -4.88
N GLU A 733 -28.06 -6.50 -4.87
CA GLU A 733 -27.26 -7.73 -5.02
C GLU A 733 -26.56 -7.82 -6.38
N LYS A 734 -27.19 -7.37 -7.48
CA LYS A 734 -26.55 -7.29 -8.81
C LYS A 734 -25.43 -6.26 -8.87
N ILE A 735 -25.64 -5.07 -8.29
CA ILE A 735 -24.64 -3.99 -8.24
C ILE A 735 -23.45 -4.44 -7.39
N GLU A 736 -23.69 -4.93 -6.18
CA GLU A 736 -22.68 -5.41 -5.25
C GLU A 736 -21.88 -6.58 -5.81
N GLN A 737 -22.53 -7.56 -6.45
CA GLN A 737 -21.81 -8.67 -7.07
C GLN A 737 -20.98 -8.19 -8.27
N LYS A 738 -21.51 -7.28 -9.11
CA LYS A 738 -20.73 -6.76 -10.25
C LYS A 738 -19.52 -5.94 -9.79
N ASN A 739 -19.64 -5.22 -8.69
CA ASN A 739 -18.51 -4.53 -8.07
C ASN A 739 -17.41 -5.52 -7.67
N ARG A 740 -17.78 -6.56 -6.90
CA ARG A 740 -16.86 -7.62 -6.45
C ARG A 740 -16.19 -8.38 -7.60
N ASP A 741 -16.94 -8.64 -8.68
CA ASP A 741 -16.42 -9.26 -9.92
C ASP A 741 -15.33 -8.38 -10.59
N LEU A 742 -15.59 -7.08 -10.74
CA LEU A 742 -14.77 -6.18 -11.56
C LEU A 742 -13.57 -5.60 -10.80
N VAL A 743 -13.66 -5.45 -9.48
CA VAL A 743 -12.59 -5.01 -8.58
C VAL A 743 -11.62 -6.12 -8.18
N GLU A 744 -11.98 -7.39 -8.43
CA GLU A 744 -11.37 -8.60 -7.86
C GLU A 744 -11.28 -8.54 -6.33
N GLU A 745 -12.44 -8.74 -5.68
CA GLU A 745 -12.56 -8.67 -4.22
C GLU A 745 -11.46 -9.48 -3.49
N SER A 746 -10.65 -8.78 -2.69
CA SER A 746 -9.48 -9.28 -1.98
C SER A 746 -9.50 -8.83 -0.51
N GLY A 747 -10.66 -9.02 0.13
CA GLY A 747 -10.93 -8.56 1.49
C GLY A 747 -10.73 -7.05 1.63
N LEU A 748 -9.86 -6.63 2.56
CA LEU A 748 -9.55 -5.22 2.74
C LEU A 748 -8.64 -4.63 1.65
N GLN A 749 -8.03 -5.42 0.76
CA GLN A 749 -7.13 -4.87 -0.28
C GLN A 749 -7.87 -4.38 -1.53
N ALA A 750 -9.03 -4.96 -1.84
CA ALA A 750 -9.89 -4.58 -2.96
C ALA A 750 -11.33 -5.01 -2.67
N GLY A 751 -12.32 -4.17 -2.96
CA GLY A 751 -13.73 -4.52 -2.69
C GLY A 751 -14.69 -3.33 -2.79
N ILE A 752 -15.88 -3.52 -2.23
CA ILE A 752 -16.88 -2.45 -2.06
C ILE A 752 -16.45 -1.53 -0.90
N GLY A 753 -16.60 -0.21 -1.06
CA GLY A 753 -16.26 0.79 -0.03
C GLY A 753 -17.31 0.91 1.07
N PHE A 754 -18.59 0.87 0.71
CA PHE A 754 -19.75 0.93 1.60
C PHE A 754 -20.99 0.32 0.88
N PRO A 755 -22.08 -0.01 1.60
CA PRO A 755 -23.24 -0.70 0.99
C PRO A 755 -23.98 0.12 -0.06
N THR A 756 -24.58 -0.55 -1.05
CA THR A 756 -25.33 0.16 -2.11
C THR A 756 -26.59 0.81 -1.56
N GLY A 757 -26.58 2.14 -1.49
CA GLY A 757 -27.75 2.99 -1.27
C GLY A 757 -28.72 2.92 -2.44
N CYS A 758 -30.01 2.95 -2.10
CA CYS A 758 -31.14 2.99 -3.03
C CYS A 758 -32.30 3.83 -2.43
N SER A 759 -31.94 4.97 -1.84
CA SER A 759 -32.84 5.88 -1.13
C SER A 759 -33.95 6.39 -2.04
N ILE A 760 -35.21 6.27 -1.62
CA ILE A 760 -36.37 6.45 -2.50
C ILE A 760 -37.33 7.56 -2.04
N ASN A 761 -37.72 8.41 -2.98
CA ASN A 761 -38.61 9.57 -2.86
C ASN A 761 -38.20 10.58 -1.78
N HIS A 762 -38.71 10.46 -0.56
CA HIS A 762 -38.43 11.40 0.54
C HIS A 762 -37.22 10.98 1.39
N ILE A 763 -36.72 9.76 1.18
CA ILE A 763 -35.47 9.30 1.76
C ILE A 763 -34.32 9.84 0.89
N ALA A 764 -33.40 10.60 1.49
CA ALA A 764 -32.24 11.16 0.82
C ALA A 764 -31.06 10.18 0.80
N ALA A 765 -30.68 9.64 1.96
CA ALA A 765 -29.43 8.91 2.17
C ALA A 765 -29.60 7.70 3.12
N HIS A 766 -28.57 6.84 3.15
CA HIS A 766 -28.42 5.67 4.04
C HIS A 766 -29.53 4.60 4.01
N PHE A 767 -30.40 4.57 3.00
CA PHE A 767 -31.32 3.44 2.82
C PHE A 767 -30.76 2.38 1.88
N THR A 768 -30.69 1.15 2.38
CA THR A 768 -30.50 -0.07 1.60
C THR A 768 -31.39 -1.16 2.22
N PRO A 769 -32.03 -2.07 1.45
CA PRO A 769 -32.94 -3.06 1.99
C PRO A 769 -32.28 -3.97 3.03
N ASN A 770 -33.04 -4.30 4.07
CA ASN A 770 -32.72 -5.40 4.99
C ASN A 770 -33.27 -6.74 4.44
N THR A 771 -32.78 -7.86 4.97
CA THR A 771 -33.28 -9.19 4.60
C THR A 771 -34.78 -9.32 4.86
N GLY A 772 -35.56 -9.64 3.83
CA GLY A 772 -37.02 -9.70 3.89
C GLY A 772 -37.74 -8.43 3.42
N ASP A 773 -37.02 -7.38 3.01
CA ASP A 773 -37.58 -6.22 2.32
C ASP A 773 -38.14 -6.64 0.95
N THR A 774 -39.41 -6.30 0.70
CA THR A 774 -40.15 -6.61 -0.53
C THR A 774 -40.39 -5.38 -1.42
N THR A 775 -39.65 -4.29 -1.20
CA THR A 775 -39.82 -3.05 -1.96
C THR A 775 -39.45 -3.24 -3.44
N ILE A 776 -40.35 -2.78 -4.31
CA ILE A 776 -40.26 -2.86 -5.78
C ILE A 776 -40.24 -1.43 -6.33
N ILE A 777 -39.36 -1.15 -7.28
CA ILE A 777 -39.27 0.14 -7.97
C ILE A 777 -40.57 0.41 -8.75
N GLN A 778 -41.15 1.61 -8.62
CA GLN A 778 -42.31 2.09 -9.37
C GLN A 778 -41.91 3.08 -10.47
N GLN A 779 -42.84 3.33 -11.40
CA GLN A 779 -42.67 4.31 -12.48
C GLN A 779 -42.47 5.75 -11.96
N GLY A 780 -43.26 6.13 -10.95
CA GLY A 780 -43.25 7.47 -10.37
C GLY A 780 -42.25 7.68 -9.23
N ASP A 781 -41.31 6.76 -9.01
CA ASP A 781 -40.28 6.90 -7.98
C ASP A 781 -39.10 7.76 -8.46
N VAL A 782 -38.53 8.53 -7.52
CA VAL A 782 -37.19 9.13 -7.63
C VAL A 782 -36.28 8.36 -6.67
N MET A 783 -35.12 7.90 -7.12
CA MET A 783 -34.25 7.02 -6.33
C MET A 783 -32.77 7.37 -6.49
N SER A 784 -32.09 7.75 -5.41
CA SER A 784 -30.63 7.88 -5.40
C SER A 784 -29.99 6.50 -5.41
N VAL A 785 -29.09 6.23 -6.36
CA VAL A 785 -28.24 5.03 -6.39
C VAL A 785 -26.81 5.46 -6.10
N ASP A 786 -26.23 4.84 -5.09
CA ASP A 786 -25.04 5.31 -4.37
C ASP A 786 -24.24 4.07 -3.93
N PHE A 787 -22.96 3.92 -4.32
CA PHE A 787 -22.17 2.76 -3.88
C PHE A 787 -20.65 2.96 -3.93
N GLY A 788 -19.97 2.65 -2.83
CA GLY A 788 -18.53 2.78 -2.74
C GLY A 788 -17.75 1.69 -3.49
N THR A 789 -16.61 2.04 -4.08
CA THR A 789 -15.60 1.05 -4.53
C THR A 789 -14.24 1.38 -3.92
N GLN A 790 -13.44 0.40 -3.48
CA GLN A 790 -12.15 0.67 -2.83
C GLN A 790 -11.00 -0.23 -3.28
N ILE A 791 -9.81 0.36 -3.37
CA ILE A 791 -8.51 -0.31 -3.53
C ILE A 791 -7.56 0.20 -2.43
N GLU A 792 -7.01 -0.69 -1.61
CA GLU A 792 -6.17 -0.37 -0.44
C GLU A 792 -6.75 0.74 0.49
N GLY A 793 -8.07 0.72 0.68
CA GLY A 793 -8.79 1.70 1.48
C GLY A 793 -8.95 3.07 0.81
N ARG A 794 -8.55 3.22 -0.46
CA ARG A 794 -8.86 4.40 -1.27
C ARG A 794 -10.22 4.21 -1.89
N ILE A 795 -11.20 4.86 -1.28
CA ILE A 795 -12.61 4.76 -1.63
C ILE A 795 -12.89 5.74 -2.77
N ILE A 796 -13.75 5.32 -3.70
CA ILE A 796 -14.50 6.17 -4.61
C ILE A 796 -15.92 6.19 -4.09
N ASP A 797 -16.37 7.40 -3.80
CA ASP A 797 -17.72 7.80 -3.45
C ASP A 797 -18.34 8.57 -4.62
N CYS A 798 -19.56 8.20 -5.03
CA CYS A 798 -20.19 8.65 -6.27
C CYS A 798 -21.61 8.10 -6.44
N ALA A 799 -22.59 8.99 -6.42
CA ALA A 799 -24.01 8.70 -6.54
C ALA A 799 -24.67 9.41 -7.73
N TRP A 800 -25.81 8.88 -8.19
CA TRP A 800 -26.69 9.52 -9.16
C TRP A 800 -28.16 9.22 -8.89
N THR A 801 -29.05 10.08 -9.38
CA THR A 801 -30.49 9.85 -9.27
C THR A 801 -31.05 9.11 -10.48
N VAL A 802 -31.90 8.13 -10.19
CA VAL A 802 -32.76 7.40 -11.13
C VAL A 802 -34.18 7.96 -11.04
N ALA A 803 -34.73 8.38 -12.18
CA ALA A 803 -36.15 8.69 -12.33
C ALA A 803 -36.64 8.26 -13.72
N PHE A 804 -37.90 7.83 -13.81
CA PHE A 804 -38.52 7.37 -15.07
C PHE A 804 -39.56 8.36 -15.63
N ASP A 805 -40.32 9.06 -14.79
CA ASP A 805 -41.31 10.05 -15.23
C ASP A 805 -40.68 11.42 -15.58
N PRO A 806 -41.06 12.06 -16.72
CA PRO A 806 -40.60 13.40 -17.14
C PRO A 806 -40.69 14.52 -16.09
N LYS A 807 -41.70 14.51 -15.22
CA LYS A 807 -41.94 15.60 -14.25
C LYS A 807 -40.77 15.85 -13.28
N TYR A 808 -39.87 14.88 -13.10
CA TYR A 808 -38.72 15.01 -12.22
C TYR A 808 -37.47 15.60 -12.89
N ASP A 809 -37.48 15.89 -14.20
CA ASP A 809 -36.27 16.35 -14.92
C ASP A 809 -35.63 17.59 -14.31
N LYS A 810 -36.42 18.63 -14.01
CA LYS A 810 -35.90 19.87 -13.42
C LYS A 810 -35.32 19.67 -12.01
N LEU A 811 -35.76 18.66 -11.26
CA LEU A 811 -35.17 18.30 -9.97
C LEU A 811 -33.81 17.62 -10.14
N LEU A 812 -33.69 16.69 -11.09
CA LEU A 812 -32.43 16.00 -11.39
C LEU A 812 -31.40 16.95 -12.01
N GLU A 813 -31.83 17.83 -12.92
CA GLU A 813 -31.01 18.86 -13.55
C GLU A 813 -30.45 19.85 -12.54
N ALA A 814 -31.30 20.39 -11.65
CA ALA A 814 -30.89 21.30 -10.57
C ALA A 814 -29.78 20.71 -9.68
N VAL A 815 -29.94 19.45 -9.26
CA VAL A 815 -28.95 18.78 -8.39
C VAL A 815 -27.68 18.42 -9.16
N LYS A 816 -27.79 18.02 -10.43
CA LYS A 816 -26.63 17.75 -11.30
C LYS A 816 -25.83 19.02 -11.58
N GLU A 817 -26.47 20.16 -11.80
CA GLU A 817 -25.78 21.44 -12.00
C GLU A 817 -25.20 22.01 -10.69
N ALA A 818 -25.93 21.93 -9.57
CA ALA A 818 -25.44 22.34 -8.26
C ALA A 818 -24.22 21.51 -7.82
N THR A 819 -24.24 20.19 -8.03
CA THR A 819 -23.08 19.30 -7.79
C THR A 819 -21.89 19.70 -8.67
N ASN A 820 -22.12 19.96 -9.95
CA ASN A 820 -21.06 20.41 -10.86
C ASN A 820 -20.51 21.81 -10.51
N THR A 821 -21.35 22.69 -9.96
CA THR A 821 -20.94 23.97 -9.40
C THR A 821 -20.07 23.79 -8.16
N GLY A 822 -20.47 22.93 -7.22
CA GLY A 822 -19.65 22.55 -6.08
C GLY A 822 -18.28 21.98 -6.50
N ILE A 823 -18.26 21.10 -7.50
CA ILE A 823 -17.02 20.53 -8.07
C ILE A 823 -16.16 21.63 -8.71
N LYS A 824 -16.76 22.57 -9.45
CA LYS A 824 -16.07 23.69 -10.10
C LYS A 824 -15.45 24.64 -9.08
N THR A 825 -16.20 25.05 -8.06
CA THR A 825 -15.76 25.96 -6.99
C THR A 825 -14.70 25.31 -6.08
N ALA A 826 -14.78 24.00 -5.84
CA ALA A 826 -13.83 23.27 -5.01
C ALA A 826 -12.37 23.37 -5.54
N GLY A 827 -11.41 23.55 -4.65
CA GLY A 827 -10.00 23.66 -5.01
C GLY A 827 -9.09 23.93 -3.81
N ILE A 828 -7.78 23.74 -3.98
CA ILE A 828 -6.81 24.01 -2.89
C ILE A 828 -6.90 25.49 -2.48
N ASP A 829 -6.86 25.75 -1.17
CA ASP A 829 -7.01 27.06 -0.51
C ASP A 829 -8.44 27.66 -0.55
N VAL A 830 -9.42 27.01 -1.19
CA VAL A 830 -10.84 27.41 -1.18
C VAL A 830 -11.47 27.08 0.17
N ARG A 831 -12.32 27.98 0.69
CA ARG A 831 -13.07 27.78 1.95
C ARG A 831 -14.29 26.90 1.71
N LEU A 832 -14.58 25.99 2.65
CA LEU A 832 -15.71 25.06 2.55
C LEU A 832 -17.06 25.81 2.49
N CYS A 833 -17.22 26.90 3.24
CA CYS A 833 -18.39 27.78 3.17
C CYS A 833 -18.68 28.33 1.76
N ASP A 834 -17.65 28.65 0.97
CA ASP A 834 -17.80 29.27 -0.35
C ASP A 834 -18.32 28.26 -1.38
N VAL A 835 -17.94 26.99 -1.22
CA VAL A 835 -18.50 25.87 -2.01
C VAL A 835 -19.99 25.72 -1.69
N GLY A 836 -20.38 25.78 -0.41
CA GLY A 836 -21.78 25.66 0.01
C GLY A 836 -22.66 26.82 -0.44
N GLU A 837 -22.12 28.05 -0.45
CA GLU A 837 -22.84 29.24 -0.95
C GLU A 837 -23.09 29.16 -2.46
N ALA A 838 -22.10 28.76 -3.26
CA ALA A 838 -22.24 28.57 -4.70
C ALA A 838 -23.18 27.39 -5.07
N VAL A 839 -23.19 26.32 -4.25
CA VAL A 839 -24.13 25.20 -4.41
C VAL A 839 -25.56 25.63 -4.12
N GLU A 840 -25.79 26.44 -3.09
CA GLU A 840 -27.11 26.97 -2.73
C GLU A 840 -27.65 27.95 -3.79
N GLU A 841 -26.82 28.87 -4.27
CA GLU A 841 -27.19 29.84 -5.32
C GLU A 841 -27.70 29.12 -6.57
N VAL A 842 -26.97 28.11 -7.05
CA VAL A 842 -27.39 27.35 -8.24
C VAL A 842 -28.58 26.44 -7.93
N MET A 843 -28.62 25.72 -6.81
CA MET A 843 -29.72 24.80 -6.53
C MET A 843 -31.05 25.51 -6.29
N GLU A 844 -31.07 26.60 -5.52
CA GLU A 844 -32.30 27.34 -5.21
C GLU A 844 -32.73 28.32 -6.33
N SER A 845 -31.93 28.43 -7.41
CA SER A 845 -32.35 29.09 -8.66
C SER A 845 -33.36 28.27 -9.48
N TYR A 846 -33.53 26.97 -9.18
CA TYR A 846 -34.42 26.07 -9.89
C TYR A 846 -35.79 25.91 -9.21
N GLU A 847 -36.83 25.88 -10.04
CA GLU A 847 -38.18 25.42 -9.66
C GLU A 847 -38.62 24.21 -10.50
N VAL A 848 -39.48 23.38 -9.93
CA VAL A 848 -40.04 22.18 -10.56
C VAL A 848 -41.54 22.12 -10.36
N GLU A 849 -42.30 21.89 -11.43
CA GLU A 849 -43.74 21.64 -11.36
C GLU A 849 -44.02 20.14 -11.20
N LEU A 850 -44.61 19.75 -10.07
CA LEU A 850 -45.06 18.39 -9.81
C LEU A 850 -46.58 18.38 -9.57
N ASP A 851 -47.30 17.64 -10.42
CA ASP A 851 -48.74 17.38 -10.29
C ASP A 851 -49.59 18.65 -10.12
N GLY A 852 -49.29 19.69 -10.91
CA GLY A 852 -50.02 20.98 -10.91
C GLY A 852 -49.58 21.96 -9.82
N LYS A 853 -48.38 21.78 -9.23
CA LYS A 853 -47.83 22.64 -8.18
C LYS A 853 -46.35 22.91 -8.42
N VAL A 854 -45.97 24.19 -8.38
CA VAL A 854 -44.56 24.61 -8.44
C VAL A 854 -43.93 24.48 -7.04
N PHE A 855 -42.73 23.89 -7.00
CA PHE A 855 -41.88 23.80 -5.81
C PHE A 855 -40.50 24.40 -6.15
N PRO A 856 -39.95 25.33 -5.35
CA PRO A 856 -38.53 25.64 -5.41
C PRO A 856 -37.74 24.43 -4.94
N VAL A 857 -36.65 24.09 -5.65
CA VAL A 857 -35.70 23.07 -5.22
C VAL A 857 -34.87 23.66 -4.07
N LYS A 858 -34.69 22.90 -2.98
CA LYS A 858 -33.97 23.35 -1.78
C LYS A 858 -32.85 22.41 -1.43
N CYS A 859 -31.72 22.97 -1.01
CA CYS A 859 -30.64 22.19 -0.44
C CYS A 859 -31.11 21.49 0.85
N VAL A 860 -30.76 20.20 1.01
CA VAL A 860 -30.94 19.50 2.28
C VAL A 860 -29.85 19.96 3.26
N ARG A 861 -30.10 21.10 3.93
CA ARG A 861 -29.09 21.89 4.69
C ARG A 861 -28.37 21.17 5.84
N ASN A 862 -28.77 19.94 6.18
CA ASN A 862 -28.11 19.08 7.17
C ASN A 862 -27.56 17.77 6.57
N LEU A 863 -27.37 17.72 5.26
CA LEU A 863 -26.46 16.80 4.55
C LEU A 863 -25.29 17.60 3.98
N ASN A 864 -24.11 16.99 3.94
CA ASN A 864 -22.85 17.64 3.58
C ASN A 864 -21.92 16.61 2.94
N GLY A 865 -21.26 16.95 1.83
CA GLY A 865 -20.13 16.18 1.35
C GLY A 865 -18.98 16.16 2.36
N HIS A 866 -17.93 15.39 2.10
CA HIS A 866 -16.91 15.12 3.11
C HIS A 866 -15.52 14.90 2.53
N SER A 867 -14.48 15.16 3.33
CA SER A 867 -13.15 14.65 3.03
C SER A 867 -13.10 13.13 3.22
N MET A 868 -12.28 12.44 2.43
CA MET A 868 -12.05 10.99 2.47
C MET A 868 -10.62 10.64 2.89
N GLY A 869 -10.46 9.50 3.56
CA GLY A 869 -9.18 8.99 4.05
C GLY A 869 -9.03 7.47 3.86
N PRO A 870 -7.83 6.90 4.10
CA PRO A 870 -7.59 5.47 3.94
C PRO A 870 -8.48 4.65 4.89
N TYR A 871 -9.39 3.85 4.31
CA TYR A 871 -10.42 3.10 5.05
C TYR A 871 -11.36 3.97 5.91
N GLN A 872 -11.52 5.24 5.56
CA GLN A 872 -12.30 6.21 6.32
C GLN A 872 -13.11 7.08 5.36
N ILE A 873 -14.41 6.80 5.24
CA ILE A 873 -15.29 7.50 4.30
C ILE A 873 -15.47 8.98 4.70
N HIS A 874 -15.75 9.27 5.97
CA HIS A 874 -15.77 10.64 6.51
C HIS A 874 -14.48 10.91 7.30
N ALA A 875 -13.55 11.67 6.70
CA ALA A 875 -12.23 11.99 7.26
C ALA A 875 -12.17 13.28 8.11
N GLY A 876 -13.31 13.95 8.32
CA GLY A 876 -13.48 14.95 9.38
C GLY A 876 -13.66 16.40 8.92
N LYS A 877 -13.50 16.71 7.63
CA LYS A 877 -14.00 17.96 7.03
C LYS A 877 -15.32 17.69 6.33
N SER A 878 -16.27 18.62 6.44
CA SER A 878 -17.58 18.56 5.78
C SER A 878 -17.70 19.72 4.79
N VAL A 879 -18.07 19.40 3.56
CA VAL A 879 -18.38 20.33 2.47
C VAL A 879 -19.86 20.70 2.60
N PRO A 880 -20.21 21.91 3.06
CA PRO A 880 -21.60 22.32 3.15
C PRO A 880 -22.20 22.46 1.75
N ILE A 881 -23.53 22.32 1.68
CA ILE A 881 -24.32 22.61 0.46
C ILE A 881 -25.23 23.83 0.67
N VAL A 882 -24.92 24.64 1.68
CA VAL A 882 -25.55 25.92 2.03
C VAL A 882 -24.51 26.91 2.56
N LYS A 883 -24.79 28.20 2.45
CA LYS A 883 -23.96 29.29 2.99
C LYS A 883 -23.95 29.32 4.51
N GLY A 884 -22.97 30.02 5.08
CA GLY A 884 -22.79 30.12 6.53
C GLY A 884 -22.17 28.89 7.21
N GLY A 885 -21.59 27.97 6.42
CA GLY A 885 -20.74 26.90 6.93
C GLY A 885 -19.37 27.40 7.44
N ASP A 886 -18.47 26.46 7.76
CA ASP A 886 -17.14 26.78 8.28
C ASP A 886 -16.19 27.32 7.18
N ALA A 887 -15.31 28.23 7.58
CA ALA A 887 -14.29 28.87 6.74
C ALA A 887 -12.98 28.06 6.62
N THR A 888 -12.92 26.86 7.21
CA THR A 888 -11.86 25.85 6.96
C THR A 888 -11.64 25.64 5.47
N ARG A 889 -10.39 25.39 5.07
CA ARG A 889 -9.99 25.25 3.67
C ARG A 889 -9.80 23.81 3.21
N MET A 890 -9.97 23.59 1.91
CA MET A 890 -9.50 22.40 1.20
C MET A 890 -7.98 22.48 0.98
N GLU A 891 -7.27 21.37 1.17
CA GLU A 891 -5.81 21.29 1.17
C GLU A 891 -5.25 20.38 0.05
N GLU A 892 -3.96 20.52 -0.22
CA GLU A 892 -3.25 19.76 -1.26
C GLU A 892 -3.08 18.27 -0.88
N GLY A 893 -3.47 17.38 -1.79
CA GLY A 893 -3.46 15.93 -1.58
C GLY A 893 -4.72 15.38 -0.90
N GLU A 894 -5.69 16.22 -0.53
CA GLU A 894 -6.98 15.77 -0.01
C GLU A 894 -7.89 15.16 -1.09
N PHE A 895 -8.82 14.34 -0.61
CA PHE A 895 -9.85 13.65 -1.36
C PHE A 895 -11.20 14.14 -0.86
N TYR A 896 -12.13 14.46 -1.74
CA TYR A 896 -13.46 14.95 -1.36
C TYR A 896 -14.58 14.21 -2.10
N ALA A 897 -15.59 13.77 -1.35
CA ALA A 897 -16.94 13.57 -1.84
C ALA A 897 -17.57 14.96 -2.04
N ILE A 898 -17.86 15.32 -3.29
CA ILE A 898 -18.65 16.51 -3.61
C ILE A 898 -20.05 16.01 -4.03
N GLU A 899 -20.89 15.79 -3.03
CA GLU A 899 -22.30 15.42 -3.16
C GLU A 899 -23.20 16.63 -2.88
N THR A 900 -24.37 16.68 -3.55
CA THR A 900 -25.43 17.63 -3.20
C THR A 900 -26.80 16.97 -3.24
N PHE A 901 -27.73 17.47 -2.40
CA PHE A 901 -29.07 16.94 -2.25
C PHE A 901 -30.12 18.04 -2.41
N GLY A 902 -30.95 17.93 -3.45
CA GLY A 902 -32.07 18.84 -3.70
C GLY A 902 -33.40 18.19 -3.31
N SER A 903 -34.23 18.91 -2.56
CA SER A 903 -35.51 18.42 -2.03
C SER A 903 -36.66 19.38 -2.38
N THR A 904 -37.83 18.83 -2.74
CA THR A 904 -39.09 19.60 -2.84
C THR A 904 -39.78 19.80 -1.47
N GLY A 905 -39.21 19.24 -0.39
CA GLY A 905 -39.77 19.20 0.95
C GLY A 905 -39.36 20.39 1.84
N ARG A 906 -38.85 20.09 3.04
CA ARG A 906 -38.35 21.08 4.00
C ARG A 906 -36.88 21.47 3.76
N GLY A 907 -36.16 20.76 2.89
CA GLY A 907 -34.71 20.90 2.75
C GLY A 907 -34.00 20.51 4.04
N HIS A 908 -34.51 19.50 4.77
CA HIS A 908 -33.95 19.05 6.03
C HIS A 908 -34.39 17.62 6.35
N VAL A 909 -33.43 16.71 6.54
CA VAL A 909 -33.68 15.30 6.86
C VAL A 909 -33.69 15.02 8.36
N VAL A 910 -34.38 13.97 8.77
CA VAL A 910 -34.33 13.36 10.11
C VAL A 910 -34.09 11.86 10.01
N GLU A 911 -33.60 11.23 11.07
CA GLU A 911 -33.48 9.77 11.16
C GLU A 911 -34.88 9.13 11.20
N ASP A 912 -35.17 8.21 10.29
CA ASP A 912 -36.42 7.41 10.26
C ASP A 912 -36.16 5.99 9.71
N LEU A 913 -37.19 5.15 9.69
CA LEU A 913 -37.18 3.78 9.16
C LEU A 913 -36.20 2.84 9.88
N GLU A 914 -35.97 1.64 9.34
CA GLU A 914 -35.07 0.67 9.97
C GLU A 914 -33.61 0.85 9.53
N CYS A 915 -32.73 1.16 10.49
CA CYS A 915 -31.29 1.25 10.28
C CYS A 915 -30.68 -0.03 9.69
N SER A 916 -30.23 0.06 8.43
CA SER A 916 -29.55 -1.00 7.69
C SER A 916 -28.03 -0.78 7.56
N HIS A 917 -27.55 0.46 7.57
CA HIS A 917 -26.12 0.82 7.51
C HIS A 917 -25.46 0.92 8.91
N TYR A 918 -24.22 0.43 9.00
CA TYR A 918 -23.39 0.44 10.21
C TYR A 918 -21.93 0.63 9.82
N MET A 919 -21.17 1.39 10.61
CA MET A 919 -19.72 1.52 10.41
C MET A 919 -19.00 1.42 11.76
N LYS A 920 -17.81 0.82 11.79
CA LYS A 920 -17.00 0.85 13.01
C LYS A 920 -16.45 2.27 13.19
N ASN A 921 -16.61 2.86 14.37
CA ASN A 921 -16.01 4.17 14.66
C ASN A 921 -14.47 4.07 14.50
N PHE A 922 -13.91 4.92 13.64
CA PHE A 922 -12.50 4.90 13.27
C PHE A 922 -11.57 5.08 14.49
N HIS A 923 -11.99 5.92 15.44
CA HIS A 923 -11.29 6.16 16.71
C HIS A 923 -11.93 5.42 17.91
N ALA A 924 -12.62 4.29 17.65
CA ALA A 924 -13.29 3.51 18.69
C ALA A 924 -12.35 3.16 19.87
N PRO A 925 -12.69 3.52 21.12
CA PRO A 925 -11.89 3.18 22.29
C PRO A 925 -11.91 1.67 22.56
N HIS A 926 -10.87 1.15 23.22
CA HIS A 926 -10.85 -0.24 23.65
C HIS A 926 -11.84 -0.51 24.78
N VAL A 927 -13.07 -0.92 24.45
CA VAL A 927 -14.09 -1.30 25.45
C VAL A 927 -14.07 -2.82 25.66
N PRO A 928 -13.84 -3.31 26.90
CA PRO A 928 -13.82 -4.73 27.22
C PRO A 928 -15.23 -5.34 27.21
N LEU A 929 -15.69 -5.77 26.03
CA LEU A 929 -16.98 -6.43 25.82
C LEU A 929 -17.18 -7.62 26.78
N ARG A 930 -18.36 -7.70 27.40
CA ARG A 930 -18.75 -8.84 28.26
C ARG A 930 -19.52 -9.92 27.50
N MET A 931 -20.31 -9.55 26.48
CA MET A 931 -21.12 -10.50 25.71
C MET A 931 -20.26 -11.29 24.71
N PRO A 932 -20.23 -12.64 24.76
CA PRO A 932 -19.44 -13.45 23.83
C PRO A 932 -19.84 -13.29 22.35
N ARG A 933 -21.15 -13.11 22.07
CA ARG A 933 -21.63 -12.83 20.71
C ARG A 933 -21.14 -11.48 20.18
N ALA A 934 -21.10 -10.42 21.00
CA ALA A 934 -20.53 -9.14 20.61
C ALA A 934 -19.02 -9.25 20.31
N LYS A 935 -18.26 -10.04 21.08
CA LYS A 935 -16.85 -10.35 20.77
C LYS A 935 -16.71 -11.05 19.41
N LYS A 936 -17.52 -12.09 19.13
CA LYS A 936 -17.50 -12.80 17.84
C LYS A 936 -17.83 -11.86 16.69
N LEU A 937 -18.89 -11.07 16.83
CA LEU A 937 -19.34 -10.13 15.79
C LEU A 937 -18.31 -9.04 15.53
N LEU A 938 -17.71 -8.44 16.57
CA LEU A 938 -16.64 -7.45 16.39
C LEU A 938 -15.38 -8.07 15.76
N SER A 939 -15.02 -9.31 16.12
CA SER A 939 -13.92 -10.03 15.47
C SER A 939 -14.20 -10.32 14.00
N HIS A 940 -15.47 -10.51 13.63
CA HIS A 940 -15.89 -10.66 12.24
C HIS A 940 -15.82 -9.31 11.51
N ILE A 941 -16.44 -8.24 12.06
CA ILE A 941 -16.40 -6.88 11.48
C ILE A 941 -14.96 -6.42 11.23
N ASN A 942 -14.06 -6.54 12.23
CA ASN A 942 -12.65 -6.17 12.09
C ASN A 942 -11.91 -6.97 10.99
N LYS A 943 -12.33 -8.21 10.70
CA LYS A 943 -11.70 -9.08 9.68
C LYS A 943 -12.28 -8.84 8.28
N THR A 944 -13.58 -8.56 8.18
CA THR A 944 -14.30 -8.42 6.90
C THR A 944 -14.29 -6.98 6.37
N PHE A 945 -14.57 -6.00 7.24
CA PHE A 945 -14.82 -4.60 6.84
C PHE A 945 -13.80 -3.61 7.45
N GLY A 946 -13.17 -3.96 8.58
CA GLY A 946 -12.19 -3.11 9.25
C GLY A 946 -12.85 -1.87 9.83
N THR A 947 -12.72 -0.73 9.15
CA THR A 947 -13.41 0.54 9.42
C THR A 947 -14.35 0.99 8.30
N LEU A 948 -14.45 0.23 7.20
CA LEU A 948 -15.44 0.46 6.15
C LEU A 948 -16.87 0.23 6.68
N ALA A 949 -17.85 0.85 6.03
CA ALA A 949 -19.26 0.63 6.34
C ALA A 949 -19.75 -0.72 5.81
N PHE A 950 -20.76 -1.28 6.46
CA PHE A 950 -21.39 -2.56 6.12
C PHE A 950 -22.90 -2.51 6.41
N CYS A 951 -23.66 -3.40 5.78
CA CYS A 951 -25.09 -3.54 6.03
C CYS A 951 -25.47 -4.91 6.61
N ARG A 952 -26.73 -5.03 7.05
CA ARG A 952 -27.28 -6.29 7.60
C ARG A 952 -27.22 -7.46 6.60
N ARG A 953 -27.60 -7.22 5.33
CA ARG A 953 -27.53 -8.24 4.27
C ARG A 953 -26.13 -8.85 4.16
N TRP A 954 -25.06 -8.03 4.28
CA TRP A 954 -23.69 -8.52 4.21
C TRP A 954 -23.31 -9.45 5.36
N LEU A 955 -23.78 -9.18 6.58
CA LEU A 955 -23.58 -10.10 7.71
C LEU A 955 -24.32 -11.43 7.53
N GLU A 956 -25.44 -11.44 6.81
CA GLU A 956 -26.32 -12.60 6.62
C GLU A 956 -26.01 -13.45 5.37
N ARG A 957 -25.24 -12.91 4.40
CA ARG A 957 -24.75 -13.68 3.24
C ARG A 957 -24.04 -14.98 3.67
N PRO A 958 -24.11 -16.07 2.88
CA PRO A 958 -23.42 -17.34 3.18
C PRO A 958 -21.91 -17.20 3.43
N ASP A 959 -21.26 -16.26 2.74
CA ASP A 959 -19.83 -15.91 2.84
C ASP A 959 -19.51 -14.90 3.96
N GLY A 960 -20.50 -14.48 4.74
CA GLY A 960 -20.33 -13.46 5.77
C GLY A 960 -19.87 -12.11 5.21
N GLY A 961 -20.24 -11.78 3.98
CA GLY A 961 -19.97 -10.48 3.36
C GLY A 961 -18.64 -10.37 2.63
N SER A 962 -17.81 -11.43 2.65
CA SER A 962 -16.62 -11.53 1.81
C SER A 962 -16.14 -12.98 1.62
N ALA A 963 -16.38 -13.52 0.42
CA ALA A 963 -15.88 -14.83 0.01
C ALA A 963 -14.35 -14.93 0.01
N ALA A 964 -13.64 -13.83 -0.25
CA ALA A 964 -12.18 -13.75 -0.16
C ALA A 964 -11.65 -13.91 1.27
N VAL A 965 -12.42 -13.46 2.27
CA VAL A 965 -12.00 -13.45 3.67
C VAL A 965 -12.40 -14.74 4.41
N HIS A 966 -13.54 -15.35 4.08
CA HIS A 966 -14.07 -16.51 4.81
C HIS A 966 -14.38 -17.75 3.96
N GLY A 967 -14.24 -17.68 2.63
CA GLY A 967 -14.74 -18.69 1.70
C GLY A 967 -16.22 -18.49 1.37
N ALA A 968 -16.71 -19.20 0.35
CA ALA A 968 -18.04 -18.94 -0.24
C ALA A 968 -19.25 -19.27 0.65
N GLN A 969 -19.08 -20.05 1.73
CA GLN A 969 -20.17 -20.53 2.59
C GLN A 969 -19.71 -20.75 4.04
N GLY A 970 -20.67 -20.76 4.97
CA GLY A 970 -20.46 -21.10 6.38
C GLY A 970 -20.07 -19.94 7.29
N ALA A 971 -20.06 -18.70 6.79
CA ALA A 971 -19.62 -17.51 7.50
C ALA A 971 -20.75 -16.49 7.80
N ALA A 972 -21.99 -16.78 7.39
CA ALA A 972 -23.18 -16.02 7.78
C ALA A 972 -23.29 -15.84 9.30
N GLN A 973 -23.70 -14.65 9.75
CA GLN A 973 -23.97 -14.37 11.16
C GLN A 973 -25.45 -14.53 11.46
N GLU A 974 -25.79 -15.51 12.30
CA GLU A 974 -27.16 -15.67 12.83
C GLU A 974 -27.38 -14.88 14.12
N LYS A 975 -28.61 -14.40 14.32
CA LYS A 975 -29.13 -13.92 15.64
C LYS A 975 -28.21 -12.86 16.27
N TYR A 976 -27.61 -12.02 15.42
CA TYR A 976 -26.56 -11.08 15.75
C TYR A 976 -27.08 -9.69 16.15
N LEU A 977 -28.33 -9.34 15.84
CA LEU A 977 -28.90 -8.00 16.10
C LEU A 977 -28.70 -7.51 17.55
N GLY A 978 -28.93 -8.37 18.55
CA GLY A 978 -28.68 -8.02 19.96
C GLY A 978 -27.19 -7.85 20.32
N ALA A 979 -26.29 -8.44 19.53
CA ALA A 979 -24.85 -8.21 19.64
C ALA A 979 -24.42 -6.95 18.88
N LEU A 980 -25.00 -6.67 17.71
CA LEU A 980 -24.77 -5.45 16.94
C LEU A 980 -25.23 -4.21 17.72
N LYS A 981 -26.45 -4.24 18.27
CA LYS A 981 -26.92 -3.21 19.20
C LYS A 981 -25.97 -3.03 20.38
N ASN A 982 -25.45 -4.11 20.95
CA ASN A 982 -24.46 -4.00 22.05
C ASN A 982 -23.13 -3.36 21.61
N LEU A 983 -22.72 -3.47 20.35
CA LEU A 983 -21.55 -2.74 19.82
C LEU A 983 -21.85 -1.25 19.59
N CYS A 984 -23.09 -0.91 19.24
CA CYS A 984 -23.57 0.48 19.15
C CYS A 984 -23.70 1.13 20.53
N ASP A 985 -24.33 0.44 21.49
CA ASP A 985 -24.54 0.90 22.88
C ASP A 985 -23.24 1.21 23.64
N VAL A 986 -22.08 0.77 23.11
CA VAL A 986 -20.74 1.03 23.69
C VAL A 986 -19.83 1.86 22.76
N GLY A 987 -20.35 2.40 21.66
CA GLY A 987 -19.63 3.32 20.77
C GLY A 987 -18.49 2.70 19.93
N ILE A 988 -18.45 1.37 19.77
CA ILE A 988 -17.48 0.72 18.86
C ILE A 988 -17.99 0.75 17.41
N VAL A 989 -19.29 0.56 17.23
CA VAL A 989 -19.98 0.67 15.94
C VAL A 989 -20.95 1.86 16.03
N GLN A 990 -21.05 2.63 14.96
CA GLN A 990 -22.03 3.69 14.81
C GLN A 990 -23.13 3.19 13.84
N PRO A 991 -24.42 3.22 14.23
CA PRO A 991 -25.52 3.04 13.29
C PRO A 991 -25.69 4.28 12.41
N TYR A 992 -26.08 4.07 11.16
CA TYR A 992 -26.45 5.11 10.20
C TYR A 992 -27.86 4.79 9.70
N PRO A 993 -28.91 5.34 10.32
CA PRO A 993 -30.29 5.13 9.86
C PRO A 993 -30.55 5.91 8.56
N PRO A 994 -31.56 5.50 7.78
CA PRO A 994 -32.08 6.29 6.66
C PRO A 994 -32.40 7.74 7.07
N LEU A 995 -32.05 8.67 6.19
CA LEU A 995 -32.23 10.11 6.43
C LEU A 995 -33.34 10.64 5.51
N CYS A 996 -34.45 11.09 6.10
CA CYS A 996 -35.71 11.37 5.41
C CYS A 996 -36.19 12.82 5.60
N ASP A 997 -36.54 13.50 4.50
CA ASP A 997 -37.37 14.72 4.51
C ASP A 997 -38.86 14.31 4.65
N ILE A 998 -39.79 15.27 4.59
CA ILE A 998 -41.21 15.01 4.79
C ILE A 998 -41.79 14.02 3.77
N LYS A 999 -42.49 13.00 4.27
CA LYS A 999 -43.21 12.03 3.44
C LYS A 999 -44.13 12.73 2.43
N GLY A 1000 -43.83 12.52 1.14
CA GLY A 1000 -44.50 13.16 0.02
C GLY A 1000 -43.67 14.22 -0.72
N SER A 1001 -42.48 14.57 -0.24
CA SER A 1001 -41.46 15.24 -1.06
C SER A 1001 -40.65 14.22 -1.89
N TYR A 1002 -39.87 14.76 -2.82
CA TYR A 1002 -38.88 14.04 -3.61
C TYR A 1002 -37.51 14.66 -3.35
N VAL A 1003 -36.48 13.82 -3.24
CA VAL A 1003 -35.08 14.19 -3.08
C VAL A 1003 -34.27 13.56 -4.21
N ALA A 1004 -33.33 14.31 -4.76
CA ALA A 1004 -32.34 13.83 -5.72
C ALA A 1004 -30.91 14.08 -5.18
N GLN A 1005 -29.99 13.17 -5.50
CA GLN A 1005 -28.55 13.20 -5.19
C GLN A 1005 -27.74 13.07 -6.49
N TYR A 1006 -26.65 13.83 -6.60
CA TYR A 1006 -25.55 13.59 -7.53
C TYR A 1006 -24.24 13.85 -6.81
N GLU A 1007 -23.19 13.11 -7.17
CA GLU A 1007 -21.89 13.22 -6.51
C GLU A 1007 -20.72 12.78 -7.39
N HIS A 1008 -19.56 13.41 -7.17
CA HIS A 1008 -18.27 12.85 -7.54
C HIS A 1008 -17.20 12.92 -6.44
N THR A 1009 -16.42 11.85 -6.31
CA THR A 1009 -15.05 11.91 -5.77
C THR A 1009 -14.19 12.85 -6.62
N VAL A 1010 -13.54 13.81 -5.95
CA VAL A 1010 -12.57 14.77 -6.51
C VAL A 1010 -11.23 14.68 -5.79
N LEU A 1011 -10.12 14.80 -6.53
CA LEU A 1011 -8.76 14.76 -6.02
C LEU A 1011 -8.08 16.13 -6.11
N MET A 1012 -7.57 16.63 -4.98
CA MET A 1012 -6.84 17.89 -4.90
C MET A 1012 -5.35 17.69 -5.22
N ARG A 1013 -5.03 17.28 -6.46
CA ARG A 1013 -3.63 17.02 -6.87
C ARG A 1013 -2.80 18.32 -6.87
N PRO A 1014 -1.48 18.26 -6.64
CA PRO A 1014 -0.63 19.47 -6.55
C PRO A 1014 -0.68 20.38 -7.79
N THR A 1015 -0.89 19.79 -8.97
CA THR A 1015 -0.87 20.42 -10.30
C THR A 1015 -2.24 20.91 -10.75
N CYS A 1016 -3.29 20.11 -10.55
CA CYS A 1016 -4.65 20.30 -11.06
C CYS A 1016 -5.68 19.61 -10.14
N LYS A 1017 -6.98 19.83 -10.43
CA LYS A 1017 -8.08 19.09 -9.83
C LYS A 1017 -8.45 17.92 -10.73
N GLU A 1018 -8.59 16.71 -10.20
CA GLU A 1018 -9.04 15.53 -10.97
C GLU A 1018 -10.39 15.04 -10.42
N VAL A 1019 -11.47 15.20 -11.20
CA VAL A 1019 -12.79 14.63 -10.94
C VAL A 1019 -12.72 13.16 -11.35
N VAL A 1020 -12.03 12.36 -10.53
CA VAL A 1020 -11.60 11.00 -10.88
C VAL A 1020 -12.76 10.07 -11.25
N SER A 1021 -13.94 10.32 -10.68
CA SER A 1021 -15.18 9.55 -10.85
C SER A 1021 -16.12 10.04 -11.96
N ARG A 1022 -15.75 11.09 -12.72
CA ARG A 1022 -16.51 11.53 -13.90
C ARG A 1022 -16.64 10.41 -14.93
N GLY A 1023 -17.77 10.35 -15.64
CA GLY A 1023 -17.98 9.45 -16.78
C GLY A 1023 -18.48 10.15 -18.04
N ASP A 1024 -19.02 9.35 -18.96
CA ASP A 1024 -19.80 9.79 -20.13
C ASP A 1024 -21.31 9.94 -19.81
N ASP A 1025 -21.74 9.48 -18.63
CA ASP A 1025 -23.11 9.48 -18.13
C ASP A 1025 -23.46 10.71 -17.27
N PHE A 1026 -22.56 11.10 -16.35
CA PHE A 1026 -22.62 12.31 -15.54
C PHE A 1026 -21.23 12.74 -15.04
#